data_AF-A0A954VX48-F1
#
_entry.id   AF-A0A954VX48-F1
#
_cell.length_a   1.000
_cell.length_b   1.000
_cell.length_c   1.000
_cell.angle_alpha   90.00
_cell.angle_beta   90.00
_cell.angle_gamma   90.00
#
_symmetry.space_group_name_H-M   'P 1'
#
loop_
_entity.id
_entity.type
_entity.pdbx_description
1 polymer ?
#
loop_
_entity_poly.entity_id
_entity_poly.type
_entity_poly.pdbx_seq_one_letter_code
_entity_poly.pdbx_strand_id
1 'polypeptide(L)'
;MAKRNSRRKNRLRKQRQQRRHEKMSVESLESRWLLTITPALTPNGVDFTGDAADDQLYLRATNGFLEFSTTGELDSYTHDLDPGTIGDQTLSLLAATEINVALAGGADLLWVEDSVQAVGLTLDFDGGTGPDEDTFAGPDVASTWNLTGAGAGTVHGWTFDNVEKLQGAESFADAFLLGNSASFAEIDGGGESGNTLNYGSRSSAITVNLTTNSATDVSSIANIQAVTGSTSTGDELIGPAADSQWNVTGANSGSVNELSFTGVENLTGSNAGSDSFSFTAAGNISGVIDGGAGQTDTLSLLGGSVDNVAVRANTSAGNHNITFEGWNIDYTNLDSLINDADPANLTFWGSGGDDSLILENAPTAGKSRIRGASSTEFGFWSGGSVSDNYEFTNPTNSLTIFGGFGDDTITVNSLDSAFAASLIINAGVPVADSIVGGFDSDDVIIAQNLNLLGGSLSIKADTVSVNSGVTVSTRDLAAGTPASGTSSGDSGSVNIDATNIALATGSAIYAHVDDPNLHSPGSISLSAENPNNALDILIDYINPFGGSKSSTISLASATLHGGDISISANAADRFGFEKTATATVTLANSNITSLGNVSISADADTSLLPNFTDGSDLPDPDEIAENIFKVATDWLVSLSEATSTVSVSGTSAIDAQGNVTLESNATSKSTPSFSFSLLSAAWAESDATAATTLNDTASIVAGGDVTLDATTGSTTTATAQGQSRNTPINLSFAYADTSSTTTSSTAAGTSITGSNIDVTASTQSEVEANALSALVGSAGGVGAGAATAVNLLSTNTTAFIAGQADANQALTVHADTMTQGNNTQAAASSTSSHGGLIGKTKERIAQQSHSMKSNLIKAIGGEKAASAFDKFSFPGIRKGKLNLSAAVAYADASNDTTAYIASTADVSAQTDLSVLATSEDNMNASATTNSGGNGAVSGSVIIANYDNNADAYIAGTSDALGTTTVSATTHVPYPWQIDYSSVEEILDHFVGGQLSDLLFTSFGRSGGTGSKLGLAGTVSVFDIDNRSTAHIDSTALVNQDLTDANQSVEVIAKDEINTLNVAGVKASKINVPLLFGDQPANGIGGTGEFINVSTFSEAHIADGAVVSAGQDVTVNSFAEHNINVVAISQAKANKVAIQGVFSMV
;
A
#
# COMPACT_ATOMS: atom_id res chain seq x y z
N MET A 1 52.30 14.56 -40.56
CA MET A 1 52.37 13.72 -39.35
C MET A 1 52.29 12.26 -39.76
N ALA A 2 53.26 11.47 -39.30
CA ALA A 2 53.71 10.24 -39.93
C ALA A 2 52.80 9.02 -39.68
N LYS A 3 52.72 8.20 -40.73
CA LYS A 3 52.08 6.88 -40.84
C LYS A 3 52.91 5.78 -40.15
N ARG A 4 52.19 4.75 -39.69
CA ARG A 4 52.45 3.30 -39.80
C ARG A 4 53.75 2.67 -39.23
N ASN A 5 53.50 1.55 -38.55
CA ASN A 5 54.26 0.29 -38.55
C ASN A 5 55.66 0.29 -37.90
N SER A 6 55.86 -0.56 -36.88
CA SER A 6 56.45 -1.88 -37.15
C SER A 6 56.39 -2.82 -35.95
N ARG A 7 55.98 -4.04 -36.26
CA ARG A 7 56.15 -5.25 -35.45
C ARG A 7 57.63 -5.61 -35.34
N ARG A 8 57.98 -6.21 -34.19
CA ARG A 8 58.95 -7.31 -34.02
C ARG A 8 60.45 -7.01 -34.22
N LYS A 9 61.19 -7.44 -33.20
CA LYS A 9 62.60 -7.88 -33.15
C LYS A 9 63.64 -6.81 -32.84
N ASN A 10 64.10 -6.84 -31.60
CA ASN A 10 65.48 -7.26 -31.29
C ASN A 10 65.55 -7.65 -29.81
N ARG A 11 65.03 -8.83 -29.45
CA ARG A 11 65.90 -9.95 -29.04
C ARG A 11 67.37 -9.78 -29.46
N LEU A 12 68.19 -9.64 -28.42
CA LEU A 12 69.47 -10.31 -28.20
C LEU A 12 70.72 -9.68 -28.79
N ARG A 13 71.70 -9.62 -27.88
CA ARG A 13 73.16 -9.54 -28.04
C ARG A 13 73.71 -8.10 -28.00
N LYS A 14 74.66 -7.77 -27.12
CA LYS A 14 75.61 -8.66 -26.45
C LYS A 14 76.44 -7.90 -25.42
N GLN A 15 76.58 -8.55 -24.25
CA GLN A 15 77.85 -8.90 -23.63
C GLN A 15 78.85 -7.78 -23.29
N ARG A 16 79.02 -7.58 -21.99
CA ARG A 16 80.29 -7.82 -21.26
C ARG A 16 79.90 -8.33 -19.87
N GLN A 17 80.45 -9.37 -19.24
CA GLN A 17 81.50 -10.36 -19.52
C GLN A 17 81.31 -11.43 -18.43
N GLN A 18 81.13 -12.71 -18.78
CA GLN A 18 82.08 -13.82 -18.52
C GLN A 18 82.41 -14.07 -17.03
N ARG A 19 81.81 -15.09 -16.40
CA ARG A 19 82.19 -16.54 -16.36
C ARG A 19 83.31 -16.91 -15.35
N ARG A 20 82.88 -17.72 -14.35
CA ARG A 20 83.51 -18.84 -13.61
C ARG A 20 83.93 -18.56 -12.15
N HIS A 21 83.22 -19.19 -11.20
CA HIS A 21 83.59 -20.48 -10.56
C HIS A 21 82.39 -21.09 -9.81
N GLU A 22 82.23 -22.41 -9.89
CA GLU A 22 81.27 -23.22 -9.11
C GLU A 22 81.75 -23.38 -7.66
N LYS A 23 80.82 -23.26 -6.69
CA LYS A 23 80.76 -24.16 -5.52
C LYS A 23 79.45 -24.02 -4.72
N MET A 24 78.79 -25.17 -4.56
CA MET A 24 77.78 -25.60 -3.58
C MET A 24 76.46 -24.82 -3.44
N SER A 25 75.40 -25.49 -3.89
CA SER A 25 73.99 -25.29 -3.53
C SER A 25 73.78 -25.49 -2.02
N VAL A 26 73.21 -24.48 -1.38
CA VAL A 26 72.38 -24.63 -0.17
C VAL A 26 70.98 -24.22 -0.62
N GLU A 27 70.05 -25.16 -0.56
CA GLU A 27 68.63 -24.92 -0.84
C GLU A 27 68.10 -23.86 0.14
N SER A 28 67.44 -22.83 -0.40
CA SER A 28 66.56 -21.98 0.39
C SER A 28 65.30 -22.80 0.65
N LEU A 29 65.04 -23.11 1.92
CA LEU A 29 63.77 -23.70 2.38
C LEU A 29 62.61 -22.89 1.78
N GLU A 30 61.62 -23.59 1.22
CA GLU A 30 60.38 -22.99 0.72
C GLU A 30 59.65 -22.29 1.88
N SER A 31 59.09 -21.11 1.61
CA SER A 31 58.21 -20.40 2.55
C SER A 31 56.95 -21.24 2.77
N ARG A 32 56.89 -21.97 3.89
CA ARG A 32 55.65 -22.57 4.38
C ARG A 32 54.73 -21.41 4.75
N TRP A 33 53.54 -21.37 4.14
CA TRP A 33 52.45 -20.51 4.61
C TRP A 33 52.16 -20.94 6.05
N LEU A 34 52.40 -20.05 7.01
CA LEU A 34 51.87 -20.24 8.36
C LEU A 34 50.35 -20.13 8.21
N LEU A 35 49.61 -21.15 8.64
CA LEU A 35 48.16 -21.00 8.80
C LEU A 35 47.94 -19.98 9.92
N THR A 36 46.98 -19.08 9.73
CA THR A 36 46.48 -18.12 10.72
C THR A 36 46.04 -18.85 12.00
N ILE A 37 45.31 -19.97 11.84
CA ILE A 37 45.02 -20.91 12.93
C ILE A 37 45.70 -22.25 12.69
N THR A 38 46.49 -22.72 13.65
CA THR A 38 47.19 -24.00 13.59
C THR A 38 46.47 -25.06 14.44
N PRO A 39 45.82 -26.08 13.84
CA PRO A 39 45.31 -27.23 14.57
C PRO A 39 46.43 -28.24 14.88
N ALA A 40 46.35 -28.88 16.05
CA ALA A 40 47.26 -29.95 16.46
C ALA A 40 46.53 -31.03 17.25
N LEU A 41 46.53 -32.27 16.75
CA LEU A 41 45.92 -33.41 17.45
C LEU A 41 46.63 -33.73 18.77
N THR A 42 45.86 -33.99 19.81
CA THR A 42 46.31 -34.50 21.11
C THR A 42 45.83 -35.94 21.32
N PRO A 43 46.31 -36.68 22.33
CA PRO A 43 45.90 -38.07 22.55
C PRO A 43 44.39 -38.29 22.71
N ASN A 44 43.67 -37.26 23.19
CA ASN A 44 42.23 -37.31 23.45
C ASN A 44 41.45 -36.19 22.72
N GLY A 45 42.06 -35.44 21.80
CA GLY A 45 41.50 -34.15 21.38
C GLY A 45 42.25 -33.41 20.29
N VAL A 46 42.05 -32.10 20.23
CA VAL A 46 42.75 -31.17 19.34
C VAL A 46 42.96 -29.82 20.03
N ASP A 47 44.13 -29.21 19.78
CA ASP A 47 44.44 -27.84 20.16
C ASP A 47 44.39 -26.96 18.91
N PHE A 48 43.70 -25.82 18.96
CA PHE A 48 43.73 -24.77 17.94
C PHE A 48 44.48 -23.57 18.50
N THR A 49 45.56 -23.16 17.83
CA THR A 49 46.36 -21.98 18.24
C THR A 49 46.37 -20.91 17.16
N GLY A 50 45.97 -19.69 17.51
CA GLY A 50 46.02 -18.49 16.67
C GLY A 50 47.37 -17.76 16.68
N ASP A 51 47.40 -16.56 16.11
CA ASP A 51 48.58 -15.70 16.07
C ASP A 51 48.48 -14.45 16.96
N ALA A 52 48.78 -13.24 16.46
CA ALA A 52 48.69 -12.00 17.24
C ALA A 52 47.86 -10.95 16.48
N ALA A 53 47.07 -11.41 15.51
CA ALA A 53 46.12 -10.67 14.71
C ALA A 53 44.76 -11.37 14.81
N ASP A 54 43.70 -10.63 14.48
CA ASP A 54 42.31 -11.11 14.52
C ASP A 54 42.15 -12.47 13.82
N ASP A 55 41.82 -13.48 14.60
CA ASP A 55 41.60 -14.86 14.19
C ASP A 55 40.10 -15.19 14.15
N GLN A 56 39.70 -16.06 13.21
CA GLN A 56 38.34 -16.58 13.15
C GLN A 56 38.35 -18.10 13.06
N LEU A 57 37.68 -18.76 14.00
CA LEU A 57 37.55 -20.21 14.06
C LEU A 57 36.08 -20.61 14.05
N TYR A 58 35.68 -21.35 13.02
CA TYR A 58 34.35 -21.94 12.91
C TYR A 58 34.46 -23.45 13.08
N LEU A 59 33.76 -24.01 14.07
CA LEU A 59 33.76 -25.45 14.37
C LEU A 59 32.40 -26.07 14.05
N ARG A 60 32.41 -27.24 13.40
CA ARG A 60 31.21 -28.07 13.17
C ARG A 60 31.54 -29.56 13.20
N ALA A 61 30.50 -30.40 13.23
CA ALA A 61 30.65 -31.85 13.11
C ALA A 61 29.86 -32.45 11.94
N THR A 62 30.56 -33.10 11.01
CA THR A 62 29.95 -33.80 9.87
C THR A 62 30.21 -35.29 9.98
N ASN A 63 29.17 -36.12 9.96
CA ASN A 63 29.26 -37.59 10.11
C ASN A 63 30.04 -38.06 11.36
N GLY A 64 30.01 -37.27 12.44
CA GLY A 64 30.71 -37.57 13.69
C GLY A 64 32.21 -37.23 13.70
N PHE A 65 32.72 -36.52 12.69
CA PHE A 65 34.07 -35.99 12.65
C PHE A 65 34.06 -34.48 12.83
N LEU A 66 35.04 -33.95 13.57
CA LEU A 66 35.25 -32.51 13.73
C LEU A 66 35.79 -31.92 12.43
N GLU A 67 35.19 -30.80 12.02
CA GLU A 67 35.65 -29.97 10.92
C GLU A 67 35.86 -28.54 11.42
N PHE A 68 36.89 -27.87 10.90
CA PHE A 68 37.12 -26.44 11.19
C PHE A 68 37.24 -25.63 9.90
N SER A 69 36.94 -24.34 10.01
CA SER A 69 37.11 -23.33 8.96
C SER A 69 37.60 -22.02 9.56
N THR A 70 38.32 -21.23 8.76
CA THR A 70 38.71 -19.85 9.09
C THR A 70 37.90 -18.80 8.33
N THR A 71 36.89 -19.20 7.56
CA THR A 71 36.04 -18.28 6.78
C THR A 71 34.53 -18.49 6.98
N GLY A 72 34.13 -19.61 7.58
CA GLY A 72 32.71 -19.99 7.75
C GLY A 72 31.99 -20.37 6.45
N GLU A 73 32.62 -20.25 5.28
CA GLU A 73 32.02 -20.67 4.00
C GLU A 73 31.81 -22.19 3.95
N LEU A 74 30.67 -22.65 3.40
CA LEU A 74 30.28 -24.06 3.41
C LEU A 74 31.36 -25.01 2.85
N ASP A 75 32.09 -24.56 1.82
CA ASP A 75 33.12 -25.31 1.10
C ASP A 75 34.54 -25.17 1.70
N SER A 76 34.74 -24.35 2.75
CA SER A 76 36.07 -24.09 3.33
C SER A 76 36.41 -24.96 4.54
N TYR A 77 35.45 -25.73 5.05
CA TYR A 77 35.65 -26.63 6.18
C TYR A 77 36.55 -27.81 5.81
N THR A 78 37.48 -28.13 6.70
CA THR A 78 38.39 -29.28 6.56
C THR A 78 38.35 -30.15 7.82
N HIS A 79 38.46 -31.47 7.63
CA HIS A 79 38.61 -32.45 8.70
C HIS A 79 40.07 -32.85 8.95
N ASP A 80 41.03 -32.19 8.28
CA ASP A 80 42.46 -32.41 8.46
C ASP A 80 43.01 -31.52 9.60
N LEU A 81 43.12 -32.09 10.80
CA LEU A 81 43.50 -31.40 12.04
C LEU A 81 45.01 -31.46 12.35
N ASP A 82 45.84 -31.87 11.39
CA ASP A 82 47.30 -31.73 11.41
C ASP A 82 47.83 -31.64 9.96
N PRO A 83 47.63 -30.51 9.28
CA PRO A 83 48.02 -30.34 7.88
C PRO A 83 49.55 -30.40 7.65
N GLY A 84 50.35 -30.51 8.73
CA GLY A 84 51.77 -30.78 8.67
C GLY A 84 52.12 -32.25 8.39
N THR A 85 51.15 -33.16 8.55
CA THR A 85 51.28 -34.59 8.31
C THR A 85 50.66 -34.95 6.95
N ILE A 86 51.17 -35.98 6.28
CA ILE A 86 50.68 -36.37 4.94
C ILE A 86 49.43 -37.23 5.08
N GLY A 87 48.31 -36.75 4.53
CA GLY A 87 46.99 -37.41 4.50
C GLY A 87 45.96 -36.60 5.28
N ASP A 88 44.71 -37.05 5.39
CA ASP A 88 43.71 -36.36 6.23
C ASP A 88 43.79 -36.84 7.69
N GLN A 89 44.01 -35.94 8.65
CA GLN A 89 44.10 -36.25 10.07
C GLN A 89 42.78 -35.93 10.78
N THR A 90 41.83 -36.87 10.70
CA THR A 90 40.47 -36.72 11.26
C THR A 90 40.40 -37.00 12.76
N LEU A 91 39.58 -36.23 13.49
CA LEU A 91 39.14 -36.53 14.86
C LEU A 91 37.67 -36.94 14.88
N SER A 92 37.39 -38.17 15.30
CA SER A 92 36.01 -38.56 15.63
C SER A 92 35.61 -37.97 16.97
N LEU A 93 34.48 -37.28 17.02
CA LEU A 93 33.96 -36.72 18.26
C LEU A 93 33.34 -37.84 19.11
N LEU A 94 33.73 -37.88 20.38
CA LEU A 94 33.22 -38.74 21.44
C LEU A 94 33.01 -37.91 22.71
N ALA A 95 32.22 -38.38 23.67
CA ALA A 95 31.97 -37.67 24.93
C ALA A 95 33.21 -37.45 25.83
N ALA A 96 34.38 -37.99 25.45
CA ALA A 96 35.64 -37.78 26.12
C ALA A 96 36.63 -36.96 25.27
N THR A 97 36.17 -36.40 24.15
CA THR A 97 36.99 -35.54 23.29
C THR A 97 37.25 -34.20 23.97
N GLU A 98 38.49 -33.71 23.89
CA GLU A 98 38.89 -32.40 24.41
C GLU A 98 39.21 -31.47 23.22
N ILE A 99 38.58 -30.28 23.17
CA ILE A 99 38.87 -29.24 22.19
C ILE A 99 39.41 -28.04 22.96
N ASN A 100 40.67 -27.67 22.74
CA ASN A 100 41.25 -26.47 23.34
C ASN A 100 41.46 -25.42 22.24
N VAL A 101 41.00 -24.20 22.46
CA VAL A 101 41.12 -23.09 21.52
C VAL A 101 41.84 -21.94 22.24
N ALA A 102 42.99 -21.53 21.72
CA ALA A 102 43.78 -20.40 22.23
C ALA A 102 44.20 -19.50 21.06
N LEU A 103 43.42 -18.46 20.78
CA LEU A 103 43.62 -17.60 19.60
C LEU A 103 44.65 -16.47 19.83
N ALA A 104 44.95 -16.22 21.11
CA ALA A 104 46.13 -15.56 21.65
C ALA A 104 46.10 -14.03 21.66
N GLY A 105 45.96 -13.32 20.55
CA GLY A 105 45.74 -11.88 20.63
C GLY A 105 45.34 -11.30 19.28
N GLY A 106 44.61 -10.20 19.30
CA GLY A 106 43.74 -9.81 18.19
C GLY A 106 42.29 -9.88 18.66
N ALA A 107 41.37 -9.23 17.93
CA ALA A 107 39.94 -9.39 18.24
C ALA A 107 39.45 -10.68 17.58
N ASP A 108 39.42 -11.76 18.36
CA ASP A 108 39.24 -13.11 17.85
C ASP A 108 37.78 -13.57 17.92
N LEU A 109 37.39 -14.50 17.03
CA LEU A 109 36.05 -15.09 16.99
C LEU A 109 36.15 -16.61 17.06
N LEU A 110 35.48 -17.20 18.06
CA LEU A 110 35.11 -18.61 18.05
C LEU A 110 33.61 -18.74 17.78
N TRP A 111 33.26 -19.40 16.68
CA TRP A 111 31.89 -19.79 16.36
C TRP A 111 31.74 -21.31 16.38
N VAL A 112 30.76 -21.83 17.13
CA VAL A 112 30.55 -23.27 17.30
C VAL A 112 29.14 -23.68 16.87
N GLU A 113 29.03 -24.62 15.94
CA GLU A 113 27.75 -25.17 15.48
C GLU A 113 27.14 -26.17 16.49
N ASP A 114 25.80 -26.28 16.54
CA ASP A 114 25.06 -27.25 17.37
C ASP A 114 25.55 -28.70 17.20
N SER A 115 25.98 -29.06 15.99
CA SER A 115 26.50 -30.39 15.68
C SER A 115 27.69 -30.82 16.56
N VAL A 116 28.45 -29.87 17.14
CA VAL A 116 29.54 -30.13 18.08
C VAL A 116 29.03 -30.48 19.49
N GLN A 117 27.92 -29.87 19.92
CA GLN A 117 27.32 -30.06 21.25
C GLN A 117 26.70 -31.45 21.43
N ALA A 118 26.11 -32.02 20.37
CA ALA A 118 25.42 -33.31 20.39
C ALA A 118 26.25 -34.51 20.89
N VAL A 119 27.56 -34.33 21.09
CA VAL A 119 28.52 -35.38 21.42
C VAL A 119 29.00 -35.35 22.88
N GLY A 120 28.67 -34.31 23.67
CA GLY A 120 28.95 -34.25 25.11
C GLY A 120 30.43 -34.16 25.49
N LEU A 121 31.23 -33.52 24.63
CA LEU A 121 32.67 -33.28 24.76
C LEU A 121 32.98 -32.06 25.64
N THR A 122 34.25 -31.84 25.97
CA THR A 122 34.72 -30.59 26.62
C THR A 122 35.37 -29.67 25.60
N LEU A 123 35.01 -28.38 25.66
CA LEU A 123 35.65 -27.30 24.90
C LEU A 123 36.14 -26.24 25.88
N ASP A 124 37.37 -25.78 25.70
CA ASP A 124 37.99 -24.71 26.49
C ASP A 124 38.49 -23.62 25.54
N PHE A 125 37.96 -22.40 25.67
CA PHE A 125 38.30 -21.25 24.83
C PHE A 125 38.99 -20.14 25.63
N ASP A 126 40.24 -19.85 25.29
CA ASP A 126 40.99 -18.70 25.77
C ASP A 126 41.11 -17.68 24.62
N GLY A 127 40.42 -16.55 24.72
CA GLY A 127 40.46 -15.49 23.71
C GLY A 127 41.87 -14.94 23.56
N GLY A 128 42.47 -14.53 24.67
CA GLY A 128 43.83 -14.03 24.70
C GLY A 128 44.03 -13.02 25.80
N THR A 129 45.25 -12.51 26.01
CA THR A 129 45.46 -11.42 26.98
C THR A 129 45.78 -10.12 26.25
N GLY A 130 44.90 -9.11 26.32
CA GLY A 130 45.14 -7.82 25.69
C GLY A 130 43.96 -6.83 25.81
N PRO A 131 44.02 -5.63 25.21
CA PRO A 131 42.92 -4.66 25.16
C PRO A 131 41.89 -4.92 24.04
N ASP A 132 42.12 -5.97 23.27
CA ASP A 132 41.28 -6.56 22.23
C ASP A 132 39.96 -7.10 22.80
N GLU A 133 38.97 -7.31 21.93
CA GLU A 133 37.63 -7.78 22.32
C GLU A 133 37.32 -9.09 21.60
N ASP A 134 37.44 -10.20 22.32
CA ASP A 134 37.22 -11.54 21.80
C ASP A 134 35.74 -11.92 21.87
N THR A 135 35.28 -12.68 20.87
CA THR A 135 33.88 -13.06 20.69
C THR A 135 33.70 -14.57 20.76
N PHE A 136 32.80 -15.03 21.62
CA PHE A 136 32.29 -16.39 21.59
C PHE A 136 30.83 -16.40 21.11
N ALA A 137 30.62 -17.07 19.97
CA ALA A 137 29.32 -17.22 19.33
C ALA A 137 28.88 -18.69 19.23
N GLY A 138 27.59 -18.95 19.48
CA GLY A 138 26.95 -20.24 19.27
C GLY A 138 26.89 -21.16 20.50
N PRO A 139 26.25 -22.33 20.38
CA PRO A 139 25.55 -22.87 19.21
C PRO A 139 24.12 -22.35 19.03
N ASP A 140 23.55 -22.49 17.83
CA ASP A 140 22.18 -22.10 17.49
C ASP A 140 21.12 -23.04 18.13
N VAL A 141 21.09 -23.04 19.47
CA VAL A 141 20.17 -23.77 20.35
C VAL A 141 19.98 -22.98 21.63
N ALA A 142 18.88 -23.22 22.35
CA ALA A 142 18.63 -22.58 23.63
C ALA A 142 19.75 -22.90 24.65
N SER A 143 20.46 -21.86 25.07
CA SER A 143 21.67 -21.97 25.88
C SER A 143 21.54 -21.21 27.20
N THR A 144 22.25 -21.70 28.22
CA THR A 144 22.41 -20.99 29.50
C THR A 144 23.87 -20.68 29.69
N TRP A 145 24.21 -19.40 29.54
CA TRP A 145 25.55 -18.85 29.71
C TRP A 145 25.75 -18.49 31.19
N ASN A 146 26.57 -19.27 31.90
CA ASN A 146 26.92 -19.01 33.30
C ASN A 146 28.18 -18.17 33.35
N LEU A 147 28.01 -16.86 33.58
CA LEU A 147 29.08 -15.87 33.52
C LEU A 147 29.66 -15.67 34.92
N THR A 148 30.93 -16.05 35.12
CA THR A 148 31.52 -16.23 36.46
C THR A 148 32.61 -15.21 36.80
N GLY A 149 33.23 -14.59 35.80
CA GLY A 149 34.29 -13.60 35.95
C GLY A 149 34.33 -12.64 34.76
N ALA A 150 35.23 -11.65 34.80
CA ALA A 150 35.47 -10.74 33.69
C ALA A 150 35.88 -11.55 32.46
N GLY A 151 35.10 -11.45 31.39
CA GLY A 151 35.28 -12.22 30.17
C GLY A 151 35.29 -13.75 30.32
N ALA A 152 34.73 -14.28 31.42
CA ALA A 152 34.90 -15.70 31.76
C ALA A 152 33.59 -16.37 32.17
N GLY A 153 33.38 -17.61 31.72
CA GLY A 153 32.14 -18.32 31.97
C GLY A 153 32.09 -19.75 31.44
N THR A 154 30.89 -20.31 31.48
CA THR A 154 30.60 -21.63 30.91
C THR A 154 29.27 -21.66 30.18
N VAL A 155 29.21 -22.43 29.09
CA VAL A 155 27.99 -22.71 28.31
C VAL A 155 28.03 -24.18 27.88
N HIS A 156 26.96 -24.96 28.09
CA HIS A 156 26.93 -26.41 27.77
C HIS A 156 28.05 -27.27 28.36
N GLY A 157 28.68 -26.81 29.45
CA GLY A 157 29.86 -27.46 30.04
C GLY A 157 31.19 -27.13 29.35
N TRP A 158 31.16 -26.28 28.33
CA TRP A 158 32.32 -25.62 27.74
C TRP A 158 32.74 -24.44 28.60
N THR A 159 34.05 -24.23 28.70
CA THR A 159 34.66 -23.12 29.44
C THR A 159 35.17 -22.07 28.47
N PHE A 160 35.08 -20.81 28.87
CA PHE A 160 35.76 -19.72 28.19
C PHE A 160 36.36 -18.73 29.20
N ASP A 161 37.50 -18.15 28.86
CA ASP A 161 38.22 -17.13 29.61
C ASP A 161 38.78 -16.06 28.65
N ASN A 162 38.95 -14.84 29.15
CA ASN A 162 39.31 -13.66 28.35
C ASN A 162 38.46 -13.48 27.07
N VAL A 163 37.14 -13.48 27.21
CA VAL A 163 36.18 -13.24 26.12
C VAL A 163 35.26 -12.07 26.46
N GLU A 164 35.44 -10.93 25.79
CA GLU A 164 34.70 -9.70 26.10
C GLU A 164 33.28 -9.67 25.51
N LYS A 165 33.01 -10.43 24.46
CA LYS A 165 31.73 -10.42 23.71
C LYS A 165 31.09 -11.79 23.60
N LEU A 166 29.77 -11.83 23.79
CA LEU A 166 28.98 -13.04 23.66
C LEU A 166 27.87 -12.83 22.62
N GLN A 167 27.70 -13.80 21.74
CA GLN A 167 26.59 -13.85 20.79
C GLN A 167 25.78 -15.14 20.96
N GLY A 168 24.49 -14.98 21.23
CA GLY A 168 23.51 -16.04 21.38
C GLY A 168 23.08 -16.71 20.07
N ALA A 169 22.09 -17.58 20.17
CA ALA A 169 21.50 -18.31 19.07
C ALA A 169 20.66 -17.41 18.14
N GLU A 170 20.64 -17.73 16.85
CA GLU A 170 19.84 -17.02 15.85
C GLU A 170 18.37 -17.46 15.91
N SER A 171 18.12 -18.72 16.28
CA SER A 171 16.83 -19.40 16.20
C SER A 171 16.31 -19.90 17.56
N PHE A 172 16.91 -19.50 18.68
CA PHE A 172 16.50 -19.98 20.00
C PHE A 172 16.78 -18.95 21.10
N ALA A 173 15.98 -18.99 22.16
CA ALA A 173 16.16 -18.10 23.31
C ALA A 173 17.30 -18.55 24.25
N ASP A 174 18.14 -17.59 24.63
CA ASP A 174 19.26 -17.76 25.54
C ASP A 174 19.06 -17.08 26.90
N ALA A 175 19.74 -17.62 27.92
CA ALA A 175 19.81 -17.02 29.25
C ALA A 175 21.25 -16.70 29.64
N PHE A 176 21.55 -15.42 29.85
CA PHE A 176 22.85 -14.93 30.30
C PHE A 176 22.81 -14.67 31.80
N LEU A 177 23.43 -15.54 32.60
CA LEU A 177 23.43 -15.49 34.07
C LEU A 177 24.70 -14.80 34.57
N LEU A 178 24.57 -13.55 35.01
CA LEU A 178 25.68 -12.72 35.49
C LEU A 178 25.98 -12.96 36.97
N GLY A 179 27.15 -13.54 37.24
CA GLY A 179 27.72 -13.66 38.57
C GLY A 179 28.28 -12.34 39.13
N ASN A 180 28.67 -12.34 40.41
CA ASN A 180 29.17 -11.17 41.13
C ASN A 180 30.41 -10.48 40.52
N SER A 181 31.21 -11.22 39.75
CA SER A 181 32.46 -10.73 39.17
C SER A 181 32.42 -10.72 37.64
N ALA A 182 31.25 -10.98 37.04
CA ALA A 182 31.07 -11.02 35.60
C ALA A 182 31.07 -9.59 35.02
N SER A 183 31.86 -9.38 33.97
CA SER A 183 31.86 -8.13 33.19
C SER A 183 32.21 -8.39 31.74
N PHE A 184 31.46 -7.79 30.82
CA PHE A 184 31.56 -8.00 29.37
C PHE A 184 31.44 -6.66 28.61
N ALA A 185 32.04 -6.56 27.44
CA ALA A 185 31.85 -5.42 26.56
C ALA A 185 30.47 -5.48 25.90
N GLU A 186 30.06 -6.66 25.44
CA GLU A 186 28.82 -6.86 24.70
C GLU A 186 28.17 -8.20 25.02
N ILE A 187 26.83 -8.19 25.18
CA ILE A 187 26.00 -9.40 25.18
C ILE A 187 24.89 -9.19 24.16
N ASP A 188 24.93 -9.98 23.10
CA ASP A 188 23.89 -10.06 22.07
C ASP A 188 23.14 -11.38 22.20
N GLY A 189 21.82 -11.33 22.35
CA GLY A 189 20.96 -12.51 22.41
C GLY A 189 20.75 -13.23 21.07
N GLY A 190 21.10 -12.63 19.92
CA GLY A 190 20.88 -13.21 18.59
C GLY A 190 19.49 -12.95 17.99
N GLY A 191 18.94 -13.91 17.25
CA GLY A 191 17.91 -13.68 16.20
C GLY A 191 16.44 -14.03 16.53
N GLU A 192 16.12 -14.41 17.77
CA GLU A 192 14.74 -14.71 18.23
C GLU A 192 14.27 -13.85 19.43
N SER A 193 12.95 -13.82 19.67
CA SER A 193 12.34 -13.18 20.85
C SER A 193 12.30 -14.13 22.05
N GLY A 194 13.03 -13.83 23.14
CA GLY A 194 12.96 -14.58 24.40
C GLY A 194 14.24 -14.57 25.25
N ASN A 195 15.29 -13.87 24.80
CA ASN A 195 16.59 -13.83 25.47
C ASN A 195 16.52 -13.10 26.80
N THR A 196 17.18 -13.67 27.81
CA THR A 196 17.13 -13.17 29.19
C THR A 196 18.51 -12.73 29.68
N LEU A 197 18.61 -11.48 30.12
CA LEU A 197 19.73 -10.96 30.91
C LEU A 197 19.41 -11.13 32.39
N ASN A 198 20.10 -12.04 33.08
CA ASN A 198 19.75 -12.50 34.42
C ASN A 198 20.82 -12.16 35.46
N TYR A 199 20.52 -11.22 36.35
CA TYR A 199 21.38 -10.84 37.48
C TYR A 199 21.02 -11.52 38.81
N GLY A 200 20.15 -12.53 38.82
CA GLY A 200 19.61 -13.14 40.04
C GLY A 200 20.64 -13.77 40.99
N SER A 201 21.88 -13.98 40.54
CA SER A 201 23.01 -14.39 41.39
C SER A 201 23.79 -13.24 42.03
N ARG A 202 23.56 -12.01 41.59
CA ARG A 202 24.32 -10.82 41.98
C ARG A 202 23.79 -10.23 43.28
N SER A 203 24.69 -9.72 44.13
CA SER A 203 24.35 -9.22 45.47
C SER A 203 24.42 -7.70 45.62
N SER A 204 24.71 -6.99 44.54
CA SER A 204 24.73 -5.52 44.48
C SER A 204 23.69 -5.05 43.47
N ALA A 205 23.15 -3.86 43.70
CA ALA A 205 22.21 -3.24 42.78
C ALA A 205 22.75 -3.15 41.35
N ILE A 206 21.84 -3.25 40.38
CA ILE A 206 22.10 -3.11 38.95
C ILE A 206 21.21 -2.03 38.35
N THR A 207 21.75 -1.36 37.33
CA THR A 207 21.00 -0.50 36.40
C THR A 207 21.02 -1.15 35.02
N VAL A 208 19.86 -1.26 34.38
CA VAL A 208 19.70 -1.54 32.94
C VAL A 208 19.10 -0.30 32.29
N ASN A 209 19.73 0.18 31.23
CA ASN A 209 19.34 1.40 30.54
C ASN A 209 19.04 1.11 29.06
N LEU A 210 17.77 1.20 28.70
CA LEU A 210 17.28 0.95 27.34
C LEU A 210 17.40 2.18 26.42
N THR A 211 17.61 3.37 26.98
CA THR A 211 17.96 4.56 26.18
C THR A 211 19.36 4.42 25.58
N THR A 212 20.30 3.84 26.32
CA THR A 212 21.70 3.64 25.86
C THR A 212 22.02 2.20 25.50
N ASN A 213 21.06 1.27 25.62
CA ASN A 213 21.24 -0.17 25.44
C ASN A 213 22.46 -0.71 26.22
N SER A 214 22.53 -0.43 27.52
CA SER A 214 23.64 -0.86 28.39
C SER A 214 23.14 -1.39 29.73
N ALA A 215 23.92 -2.24 30.40
CA ALA A 215 23.60 -2.77 31.73
C ALA A 215 24.81 -2.72 32.67
N THR A 216 24.59 -2.99 33.96
CA THR A 216 25.68 -3.00 34.95
C THR A 216 26.72 -4.06 34.60
N ASP A 217 27.97 -3.63 34.45
CA ASP A 217 29.11 -4.44 33.99
C ASP A 217 28.96 -5.02 32.56
N VAL A 218 28.01 -4.51 31.77
CA VAL A 218 27.85 -4.85 30.34
C VAL A 218 27.68 -3.57 29.52
N SER A 219 28.69 -3.21 28.74
CA SER A 219 28.71 -1.90 28.08
C SER A 219 27.67 -1.74 26.97
N SER A 220 27.32 -2.84 26.29
CA SER A 220 26.32 -2.90 25.22
C SER A 220 25.47 -4.17 25.34
N ILE A 221 24.15 -4.03 25.23
CA ILE A 221 23.22 -5.15 25.15
C ILE A 221 22.41 -5.07 23.85
N ALA A 222 22.19 -6.22 23.22
CA ALA A 222 21.38 -6.35 22.01
C ALA A 222 20.48 -7.59 22.11
N ASN A 223 19.31 -7.51 21.45
CA ASN A 223 18.36 -8.63 21.33
C ASN A 223 17.98 -9.30 22.66
N ILE A 224 17.77 -8.52 23.72
CA ILE A 224 17.30 -8.99 25.04
C ILE A 224 15.82 -8.66 25.23
N GLN A 225 15.00 -9.66 25.60
CA GLN A 225 13.55 -9.50 25.82
C GLN A 225 13.12 -9.70 27.28
N ALA A 226 14.03 -10.13 28.15
CA ALA A 226 13.77 -10.27 29.58
C ALA A 226 14.95 -9.84 30.45
N VAL A 227 14.66 -9.16 31.56
CA VAL A 227 15.63 -8.81 32.60
C VAL A 227 15.21 -9.41 33.94
N THR A 228 16.14 -10.08 34.61
CA THR A 228 15.99 -10.43 36.03
C THR A 228 16.96 -9.59 36.84
N GLY A 229 16.45 -8.85 37.82
CA GLY A 229 17.24 -8.07 38.76
C GLY A 229 18.09 -8.94 39.69
N SER A 230 18.84 -8.25 40.55
CA SER A 230 19.74 -8.83 41.52
C SER A 230 19.01 -9.27 42.80
N THR A 231 19.77 -9.74 43.80
CA THR A 231 19.25 -9.98 45.15
C THR A 231 19.31 -8.73 46.05
N SER A 232 19.77 -7.60 45.51
CA SER A 232 19.68 -6.29 46.15
C SER A 232 18.25 -5.77 46.12
N THR A 233 17.99 -4.63 46.76
CA THR A 233 16.66 -3.98 46.79
C THR A 233 16.70 -2.61 46.13
N GLY A 234 17.55 -2.45 45.12
CA GLY A 234 17.88 -1.13 44.55
C GLY A 234 18.13 -1.21 43.07
N ASP A 235 17.58 -2.23 42.40
CA ASP A 235 17.76 -2.40 40.97
C ASP A 235 16.92 -1.37 40.21
N GLU A 236 17.44 -0.87 39.10
CA GLU A 236 16.84 0.19 38.30
C GLU A 236 16.74 -0.23 36.82
N LEU A 237 15.56 -0.02 36.23
CA LEU A 237 15.33 -0.15 34.79
C LEU A 237 14.92 1.21 34.23
N ILE A 238 15.72 1.73 33.30
CA ILE A 238 15.47 2.99 32.58
C ILE A 238 14.89 2.67 31.21
N GLY A 239 13.76 3.30 30.86
CA GLY A 239 13.00 3.09 29.63
C GLY A 239 13.74 3.49 28.35
N PRO A 240 13.20 3.10 27.18
CA PRO A 240 13.73 3.53 25.88
C PRO A 240 13.43 5.01 25.62
N ALA A 241 14.07 5.60 24.62
CA ALA A 241 13.97 7.05 24.35
C ALA A 241 12.62 7.54 23.80
N ALA A 242 11.76 6.61 23.35
CA ALA A 242 10.42 6.89 22.83
C ALA A 242 9.36 6.74 23.93
N ASP A 243 8.13 7.20 23.66
CA ASP A 243 6.98 7.00 24.53
C ASP A 243 6.84 5.51 24.88
N SER A 244 6.63 5.21 26.16
CA SER A 244 6.66 3.83 26.66
C SER A 244 5.55 3.52 27.64
N GLN A 245 5.02 2.31 27.54
CA GLN A 245 4.01 1.79 28.46
C GLN A 245 4.65 0.79 29.42
N TRP A 246 4.57 1.08 30.71
CA TRP A 246 5.04 0.24 31.80
C TRP A 246 3.86 -0.47 32.45
N ASN A 247 3.81 -1.79 32.33
CA ASN A 247 2.76 -2.63 32.91
C ASN A 247 3.30 -3.41 34.11
N VAL A 248 3.02 -2.93 35.33
CA VAL A 248 3.43 -3.59 36.58
C VAL A 248 2.35 -4.59 37.01
N THR A 249 2.63 -5.86 36.74
CA THR A 249 1.68 -6.96 36.92
C THR A 249 1.90 -7.75 38.22
N GLY A 250 3.05 -7.56 38.87
CA GLY A 250 3.38 -8.21 40.14
C GLY A 250 4.32 -7.37 41.01
N ALA A 251 4.74 -7.93 42.14
CA ALA A 251 5.75 -7.29 42.97
C ALA A 251 7.10 -7.24 42.23
N ASN A 252 7.66 -6.04 42.06
CA ASN A 252 8.93 -5.78 41.37
C ASN A 252 9.00 -6.45 39.98
N SER A 253 7.86 -6.58 39.30
CA SER A 253 7.76 -7.32 38.04
C SER A 253 6.67 -6.79 37.13
N GLY A 254 6.92 -6.89 35.83
CA GLY A 254 6.09 -6.30 34.80
C GLY A 254 6.73 -6.35 33.42
N SER A 255 6.30 -5.45 32.55
CA SER A 255 6.93 -5.22 31.25
C SER A 255 6.99 -3.73 30.92
N VAL A 256 7.91 -3.37 30.03
CA VAL A 256 7.95 -2.08 29.34
C VAL A 256 8.04 -2.37 27.84
N ASN A 257 7.02 -1.95 27.10
CA ASN A 257 6.82 -2.38 25.71
C ASN A 257 6.94 -3.92 25.61
N GLU A 258 7.88 -4.45 24.82
CA GLU A 258 8.12 -5.89 24.65
C GLU A 258 9.10 -6.50 25.69
N LEU A 259 9.81 -5.69 26.47
CA LEU A 259 10.77 -6.17 27.47
C LEU A 259 10.05 -6.54 28.77
N SER A 260 10.19 -7.79 29.22
CA SER A 260 9.73 -8.22 30.54
C SER A 260 10.80 -7.99 31.63
N PHE A 261 10.38 -7.66 32.85
CA PHE A 261 11.28 -7.52 33.98
C PHE A 261 10.75 -8.20 35.25
N THR A 262 11.67 -8.73 36.05
CA THR A 262 11.38 -9.30 37.38
C THR A 262 12.48 -8.96 38.37
N GLY A 263 12.13 -8.74 39.64
CA GLY A 263 13.09 -8.37 40.69
C GLY A 263 13.70 -6.98 40.49
N VAL A 264 12.97 -6.03 39.87
CA VAL A 264 13.44 -4.64 39.68
C VAL A 264 12.66 -3.71 40.60
N GLU A 265 13.36 -2.95 41.44
CA GLU A 265 12.76 -2.09 42.46
C GLU A 265 12.51 -0.64 42.05
N ASN A 266 13.16 -0.13 41.00
CA ASN A 266 13.01 1.26 40.55
C ASN A 266 12.79 1.28 39.05
N LEU A 267 11.82 2.08 38.61
CA LEU A 267 11.48 2.27 37.20
C LEU A 267 11.65 3.75 36.87
N THR A 268 12.39 4.03 35.81
CA THR A 268 12.70 5.41 35.39
C THR A 268 12.28 5.56 33.93
N GLY A 269 11.34 6.46 33.65
CA GLY A 269 10.99 6.88 32.30
C GLY A 269 12.12 7.65 31.63
N SER A 270 12.00 7.90 30.33
CA SER A 270 13.05 8.61 29.59
C SER A 270 12.88 10.12 29.73
N ASN A 271 13.98 10.88 29.53
CA ASN A 271 13.87 12.35 29.52
C ASN A 271 13.29 12.90 28.19
N ALA A 272 12.94 12.05 27.22
CA ALA A 272 12.57 12.47 25.87
C ALA A 272 11.14 12.03 25.47
N GLY A 273 10.67 10.88 25.95
CA GLY A 273 9.33 10.37 25.73
C GLY A 273 8.34 10.78 26.82
N SER A 274 7.08 10.49 26.55
CA SER A 274 5.99 10.44 27.53
C SER A 274 5.79 9.00 28.01
N ASP A 275 5.96 8.75 29.31
CA ASP A 275 5.88 7.42 29.89
C ASP A 275 4.56 7.20 30.66
N SER A 276 3.91 6.05 30.47
CA SER A 276 2.70 5.66 31.22
C SER A 276 2.95 4.45 32.11
N PHE A 277 2.77 4.62 33.42
CA PHE A 277 2.93 3.56 34.42
C PHE A 277 1.57 3.01 34.86
N SER A 278 1.30 1.74 34.59
CA SER A 278 0.05 1.07 34.90
C SER A 278 0.27 -0.08 35.89
N PHE A 279 -0.42 -0.06 37.03
CA PHE A 279 -0.28 -1.06 38.09
C PHE A 279 -1.54 -1.90 38.21
N THR A 280 -1.46 -3.21 37.97
CA THR A 280 -2.57 -4.12 38.27
C THR A 280 -2.78 -4.27 39.79
N ALA A 281 -3.87 -4.91 40.21
CA ALA A 281 -4.17 -5.22 41.62
C ALA A 281 -3.05 -5.98 42.36
N ALA A 282 -2.22 -6.74 41.63
CA ALA A 282 -1.07 -7.45 42.18
C ALA A 282 0.27 -6.69 41.99
N GLY A 283 0.26 -5.63 41.20
CA GLY A 283 1.42 -4.81 40.88
C GLY A 283 1.89 -3.99 42.08
N ASN A 284 3.17 -4.04 42.40
CA ASN A 284 3.79 -3.14 43.37
C ASN A 284 5.28 -3.00 43.06
N ILE A 285 5.82 -1.81 43.27
CA ILE A 285 7.26 -1.55 43.19
C ILE A 285 7.71 -1.10 44.58
N SER A 286 8.75 -1.73 45.12
CA SER A 286 9.23 -1.42 46.47
C SER A 286 10.17 -0.22 46.56
N GLY A 287 10.66 0.30 45.42
CA GLY A 287 11.43 1.53 45.31
C GLY A 287 10.61 2.67 44.72
N VAL A 288 11.21 3.47 43.85
CA VAL A 288 10.63 4.70 43.31
C VAL A 288 10.33 4.58 41.82
N ILE A 289 9.20 5.12 41.39
CA ILE A 289 8.91 5.45 39.99
C ILE A 289 9.38 6.87 39.71
N ASP A 290 10.25 7.05 38.74
CA ASP A 290 10.64 8.37 38.24
C ASP A 290 10.13 8.52 36.81
N GLY A 291 9.27 9.51 36.52
CA GLY A 291 8.84 9.77 35.14
C GLY A 291 9.99 10.20 34.23
N GLY A 292 11.05 10.78 34.82
CA GLY A 292 12.07 11.51 34.08
C GLY A 292 11.80 13.01 34.07
N ALA A 293 12.75 13.82 33.61
CA ALA A 293 12.59 15.28 33.51
C ALA A 293 11.96 15.72 32.17
N GLY A 294 11.33 14.78 31.46
CA GLY A 294 10.98 14.82 30.04
C GLY A 294 9.61 15.41 29.73
N GLN A 295 8.83 14.71 28.90
CA GLN A 295 7.48 15.10 28.48
C GLN A 295 6.45 14.74 29.57
N THR A 296 5.21 14.41 29.22
CA THR A 296 4.15 14.11 30.21
C THR A 296 4.23 12.66 30.68
N ASP A 297 4.42 12.44 31.99
CA ASP A 297 4.52 11.10 32.57
C ASP A 297 3.35 10.79 33.50
N THR A 298 2.67 9.65 33.30
CA THR A 298 1.39 9.35 33.97
C THR A 298 1.43 8.07 34.80
N LEU A 299 0.55 7.98 35.80
CA LEU A 299 0.40 6.78 36.63
C LEU A 299 -1.08 6.43 36.82
N SER A 300 -1.43 5.18 36.49
CA SER A 300 -2.74 4.57 36.70
C SER A 300 -2.65 3.32 37.58
N LEU A 301 -3.68 3.12 38.41
CA LEU A 301 -3.89 1.91 39.20
C LEU A 301 -5.12 1.16 38.66
N LEU A 302 -4.92 -0.09 38.25
CA LEU A 302 -5.89 -0.93 37.56
C LEU A 302 -6.40 -2.07 38.45
N GLY A 303 -7.72 -2.29 38.47
CA GLY A 303 -8.36 -3.47 39.08
C GLY A 303 -8.53 -3.44 40.60
N GLY A 304 -8.70 -2.25 41.20
CA GLY A 304 -9.05 -2.06 42.62
C GLY A 304 -10.56 -2.16 42.87
N SER A 305 -11.09 -1.41 43.84
CA SER A 305 -12.54 -1.15 43.96
C SER A 305 -13.08 -0.29 42.81
N VAL A 306 -12.18 0.30 42.02
CA VAL A 306 -12.41 1.00 40.76
C VAL A 306 -11.45 0.38 39.73
N ASP A 307 -11.91 0.16 38.50
CA ASP A 307 -11.18 -0.48 37.41
C ASP A 307 -9.99 0.37 36.99
N ASN A 308 -10.11 1.69 37.03
CA ASN A 308 -9.07 2.66 36.74
C ASN A 308 -9.03 3.81 37.77
N VAL A 309 -7.85 4.11 38.32
CA VAL A 309 -7.65 5.27 39.21
C VAL A 309 -6.62 6.21 38.64
N ALA A 310 -7.09 7.37 38.17
CA ALA A 310 -6.26 8.48 37.76
C ALA A 310 -5.61 9.16 38.96
N VAL A 311 -4.27 9.16 38.97
CA VAL A 311 -3.48 9.82 40.00
C VAL A 311 -3.25 11.28 39.64
N ARG A 312 -3.69 12.19 40.52
CA ARG A 312 -3.21 13.58 40.51
C ARG A 312 -1.83 13.65 41.15
N ALA A 313 -0.79 13.49 40.34
CA ALA A 313 0.58 13.61 40.80
C ALA A 313 0.83 15.00 41.36
N ASN A 314 1.50 15.07 42.51
CA ASN A 314 1.91 16.36 43.07
C ASN A 314 3.17 16.84 42.33
N THR A 315 3.03 17.84 41.47
CA THR A 315 4.12 18.36 40.61
C THR A 315 5.18 19.18 41.38
N SER A 316 5.08 19.31 42.71
CA SER A 316 6.13 19.93 43.50
C SER A 316 7.39 19.04 43.54
N ALA A 317 8.57 19.62 43.34
CA ALA A 317 9.85 18.88 43.35
C ALA A 317 10.04 18.05 44.65
N GLY A 318 10.30 16.74 44.51
CA GLY A 318 10.60 15.79 45.58
C GLY A 318 9.85 14.46 45.44
N ASN A 319 10.20 13.47 46.27
CA ASN A 319 9.50 12.19 46.33
C ASN A 319 8.11 12.34 46.95
N HIS A 320 7.13 11.73 46.30
CA HIS A 320 5.75 11.61 46.74
C HIS A 320 5.39 10.14 46.94
N ASN A 321 4.26 9.90 47.60
CA ASN A 321 3.77 8.55 47.88
C ASN A 321 2.26 8.45 47.62
N ILE A 322 1.85 7.33 47.05
CA ILE A 322 0.46 6.91 46.93
C ILE A 322 0.26 5.69 47.82
N THR A 323 -0.67 5.81 48.75
CA THR A 323 -1.19 4.67 49.51
C THR A 323 -2.67 4.51 49.18
N PHE A 324 -3.04 3.45 48.45
CA PHE A 324 -4.42 3.16 48.06
C PHE A 324 -4.62 1.64 47.95
N GLU A 325 -5.65 1.08 48.58
CA GLU A 325 -6.12 -0.32 48.41
C GLU A 325 -5.07 -1.47 48.34
N GLY A 326 -3.91 -1.30 48.97
CA GLY A 326 -2.83 -2.29 48.97
C GLY A 326 -1.62 -1.87 48.12
N TRP A 327 -1.78 -0.90 47.23
CA TRP A 327 -0.69 -0.18 46.61
C TRP A 327 -0.05 0.79 47.60
N ASN A 328 1.28 0.72 47.67
CA ASN A 328 2.14 1.70 48.30
C ASN A 328 3.25 2.02 47.30
N ILE A 329 3.12 3.13 46.58
CA ILE A 329 3.97 3.49 45.44
C ILE A 329 4.62 4.83 45.72
N ASP A 330 5.96 4.83 45.78
CA ASP A 330 6.73 6.07 45.84
C ASP A 330 7.02 6.53 44.40
N TYR A 331 6.87 7.84 44.14
CA TYR A 331 7.09 8.41 42.82
C TYR A 331 7.75 9.80 42.85
N THR A 332 8.38 10.19 41.76
CA THR A 332 8.91 11.54 41.50
C THR A 332 8.76 11.86 40.00
N ASN A 333 8.75 13.14 39.66
CA ASN A 333 8.64 13.65 38.29
C ASN A 333 7.51 13.00 37.46
N LEU A 334 6.39 12.66 38.10
CA LEU A 334 5.16 12.32 37.38
C LEU A 334 4.32 13.59 37.21
N ASP A 335 3.65 13.68 36.07
CA ASP A 335 2.64 14.68 35.79
C ASP A 335 1.26 14.23 36.25
N SER A 336 0.40 15.22 36.48
CA SER A 336 -1.00 14.96 36.80
C SER A 336 -1.76 14.72 35.51
N LEU A 337 -2.55 13.63 35.46
CA LEU A 337 -3.53 13.36 34.40
C LEU A 337 -4.50 14.53 34.18
N ILE A 338 -4.61 15.43 35.16
CA ILE A 338 -5.26 16.73 34.99
C ILE A 338 -4.22 17.83 35.17
N ASN A 339 -3.87 18.53 34.09
CA ASN A 339 -2.99 19.69 34.18
C ASN A 339 -3.81 20.97 34.43
N ASP A 340 -4.03 21.28 35.72
CA ASP A 340 -4.67 22.51 36.17
C ASP A 340 -3.68 23.63 36.55
N ALA A 341 -2.39 23.48 36.19
CA ALA A 341 -1.36 24.49 36.41
C ALA A 341 -1.53 25.72 35.50
N ASP A 342 -2.08 25.53 34.30
CA ASP A 342 -2.56 26.60 33.42
C ASP A 342 -4.11 26.59 33.36
N PRO A 343 -4.80 27.28 34.29
CA PRO A 343 -6.26 27.27 34.33
C PRO A 343 -6.92 27.93 33.11
N ALA A 344 -6.17 28.59 32.22
CA ALA A 344 -6.70 29.09 30.95
C ALA A 344 -6.75 28.00 29.87
N ASN A 345 -5.86 27.00 29.94
CA ASN A 345 -5.74 25.87 29.02
C ASN A 345 -5.76 24.55 29.82
N LEU A 346 -6.95 24.10 30.20
CA LEU A 346 -7.08 22.91 31.03
C LEU A 346 -6.92 21.66 30.15
N THR A 347 -6.01 20.77 30.51
CA THR A 347 -5.82 19.49 29.80
C THR A 347 -6.17 18.32 30.73
N PHE A 348 -6.89 17.35 30.19
CA PHE A 348 -7.25 16.09 30.79
C PHE A 348 -6.67 14.94 29.97
N TRP A 349 -6.13 13.96 30.66
CA TRP A 349 -5.66 12.70 30.11
C TRP A 349 -6.43 11.58 30.77
N GLY A 350 -7.01 10.71 29.95
CA GLY A 350 -7.41 9.39 30.38
C GLY A 350 -6.18 8.51 30.62
N SER A 351 -6.42 7.24 30.83
CA SER A 351 -5.47 6.28 31.35
C SER A 351 -4.73 5.56 30.21
N GLY A 352 -3.98 4.52 30.58
CA GLY A 352 -3.33 3.63 29.62
C GLY A 352 -4.18 2.42 29.20
N GLY A 353 -5.48 2.42 29.48
CA GLY A 353 -6.43 1.39 29.02
C GLY A 353 -7.83 1.98 28.87
N ASP A 354 -8.78 1.15 28.44
CA ASP A 354 -10.16 1.55 28.08
C ASP A 354 -10.84 2.44 29.14
N ASP A 355 -11.16 3.68 28.77
CA ASP A 355 -11.85 4.63 29.61
C ASP A 355 -13.26 4.97 29.12
N SER A 356 -14.24 4.99 30.02
CA SER A 356 -15.54 5.65 29.75
C SER A 356 -15.68 6.95 30.53
N LEU A 357 -15.43 8.06 29.84
CA LEU A 357 -15.41 9.41 30.41
C LEU A 357 -16.69 10.17 30.07
N ILE A 358 -17.22 10.92 31.04
CA ILE A 358 -18.38 11.80 30.86
C ILE A 358 -18.02 13.23 31.22
N LEU A 359 -18.08 14.12 30.24
CA LEU A 359 -17.97 15.56 30.39
C LEU A 359 -19.37 16.17 30.58
N GLU A 360 -19.60 16.83 31.72
CA GLU A 360 -20.92 17.39 32.04
C GLU A 360 -20.86 18.68 32.89
N ASN A 361 -22.00 19.34 33.06
CA ASN A 361 -22.10 20.54 33.90
C ASN A 361 -22.00 20.11 35.37
N ALA A 362 -21.21 20.83 36.17
CA ALA A 362 -21.06 20.48 37.57
C ALA A 362 -22.29 20.92 38.40
N PRO A 363 -22.63 20.19 39.48
CA PRO A 363 -23.58 20.67 40.48
C PRO A 363 -23.16 21.99 41.14
N THR A 364 -21.86 22.26 41.22
CA THR A 364 -21.32 23.54 41.70
C THR A 364 -21.44 24.60 40.62
N ALA A 365 -22.10 25.72 40.93
CA ALA A 365 -22.33 26.80 39.97
C ALA A 365 -21.02 27.40 39.40
N GLY A 366 -20.97 27.62 38.09
CA GLY A 366 -19.81 28.20 37.39
C GLY A 366 -18.68 27.22 37.13
N LYS A 367 -18.97 25.91 37.21
CA LYS A 367 -17.99 24.85 37.01
C LYS A 367 -18.53 23.77 36.09
N SER A 368 -17.62 23.17 35.33
CA SER A 368 -17.87 21.93 34.60
C SER A 368 -17.17 20.77 35.32
N ARG A 369 -17.53 19.52 34.99
CA ARG A 369 -16.90 18.34 35.59
C ARG A 369 -16.67 17.24 34.58
N ILE A 370 -15.68 16.41 34.88
CA ILE A 370 -15.44 15.13 34.22
C ILE A 370 -15.55 14.00 35.24
N ARG A 371 -16.08 12.85 34.82
CA ARG A 371 -16.29 11.66 35.66
C ARG A 371 -16.28 10.38 34.85
N GLY A 372 -16.03 9.24 35.49
CA GLY A 372 -16.31 7.94 34.90
C GLY A 372 -17.82 7.73 34.64
N ALA A 373 -18.16 6.91 33.65
CA ALA A 373 -19.54 6.53 33.40
C ALA A 373 -20.14 5.74 34.58
N SER A 374 -19.33 4.92 35.25
CA SER A 374 -19.63 4.33 36.56
C SER A 374 -18.60 4.70 37.64
N SER A 375 -19.02 4.69 38.90
CA SER A 375 -18.13 4.93 40.05
C SER A 375 -17.10 3.81 40.27
N THR A 376 -17.23 2.71 39.53
CA THR A 376 -16.32 1.56 39.57
C THR A 376 -15.39 1.52 38.37
N GLU A 377 -15.48 2.46 37.43
CA GLU A 377 -14.73 2.41 36.18
C GLU A 377 -13.57 3.41 36.18
N PHE A 378 -13.83 4.68 36.50
CA PHE A 378 -12.80 5.72 36.55
C PHE A 378 -12.91 6.60 37.80
N GLY A 379 -11.83 6.69 38.56
CA GLY A 379 -11.76 7.45 39.81
C GLY A 379 -10.59 8.43 39.86
N PHE A 380 -10.80 9.60 40.46
CA PHE A 380 -9.77 10.63 40.65
C PHE A 380 -9.17 10.55 42.05
N TRP A 381 -7.92 10.14 42.16
CA TRP A 381 -7.23 10.19 43.45
C TRP A 381 -6.82 11.63 43.81
N SER A 382 -7.21 12.07 45.01
CA SER A 382 -6.79 13.36 45.58
C SER A 382 -6.55 13.20 47.09
N GLY A 383 -5.28 13.19 47.51
CA GLY A 383 -4.90 13.34 48.91
C GLY A 383 -5.36 12.21 49.85
N GLY A 384 -5.35 10.96 49.36
CA GLY A 384 -5.69 9.76 50.15
C GLY A 384 -7.14 9.28 50.03
N SER A 385 -7.95 9.89 49.16
CA SER A 385 -9.28 9.41 48.78
C SER A 385 -9.47 9.47 47.27
N VAL A 386 -10.26 8.54 46.73
CA VAL A 386 -10.72 8.57 45.34
C VAL A 386 -12.07 9.27 45.28
N SER A 387 -12.20 10.21 44.35
CA SER A 387 -13.44 10.90 44.00
C SER A 387 -13.93 10.39 42.66
N ASP A 388 -15.23 10.12 42.53
CA ASP A 388 -15.82 9.63 41.28
C ASP A 388 -15.91 10.72 40.20
N ASN A 389 -15.52 11.97 40.50
CA ASN A 389 -15.55 13.09 39.58
C ASN A 389 -14.50 14.17 39.92
N TYR A 390 -14.20 15.00 38.93
CA TYR A 390 -13.37 16.18 39.05
C TYR A 390 -14.10 17.42 38.53
N GLU A 391 -14.36 18.39 39.41
CA GLU A 391 -14.98 19.68 39.06
C GLU A 391 -13.93 20.78 38.87
N PHE A 392 -14.00 21.51 37.76
CA PHE A 392 -13.09 22.58 37.41
C PHE A 392 -13.81 23.87 37.05
N THR A 393 -13.15 25.00 37.27
CA THR A 393 -13.61 26.30 36.76
C THR A 393 -13.48 26.31 35.24
N ASN A 394 -14.46 26.85 34.52
CA ASN A 394 -14.38 26.90 33.06
C ASN A 394 -13.09 27.63 32.61
N PRO A 395 -12.29 27.02 31.72
CA PRO A 395 -11.11 27.66 31.17
C PRO A 395 -11.51 28.86 30.30
N THR A 396 -10.55 29.77 30.06
CA THR A 396 -10.78 30.95 29.21
C THR A 396 -10.36 30.75 27.76
N ASN A 397 -9.46 29.79 27.48
CA ASN A 397 -8.96 29.54 26.13
C ASN A 397 -9.36 28.14 25.63
N SER A 398 -9.00 27.07 26.34
CA SER A 398 -9.25 25.71 25.90
C SER A 398 -9.49 24.71 27.05
N LEU A 399 -10.32 23.71 26.76
CA LEU A 399 -10.39 22.42 27.46
C LEU A 399 -9.98 21.33 26.46
N THR A 400 -8.91 20.61 26.76
CA THR A 400 -8.42 19.48 25.97
C THR A 400 -8.63 18.18 26.74
N ILE A 401 -9.16 17.14 26.09
CA ILE A 401 -9.33 15.80 26.66
C ILE A 401 -8.65 14.80 25.74
N PHE A 402 -7.72 14.02 26.29
CA PHE A 402 -7.13 12.83 25.69
C PHE A 402 -7.77 11.59 26.31
N GLY A 403 -8.20 10.59 25.55
CA GLY A 403 -8.61 9.29 26.12
C GLY A 403 -7.37 8.47 26.48
N GLY A 404 -6.39 8.40 25.58
CA GLY A 404 -5.11 7.77 25.86
C GLY A 404 -4.94 6.49 25.05
N PHE A 405 -4.47 5.42 25.70
CA PHE A 405 -4.34 4.11 25.06
C PHE A 405 -5.55 3.24 25.41
N GLY A 406 -5.97 2.37 24.49
CA GLY A 406 -7.09 1.45 24.72
C GLY A 406 -8.37 1.94 24.05
N ASP A 407 -9.45 1.17 24.15
CA ASP A 407 -10.73 1.51 23.53
C ASP A 407 -11.46 2.56 24.39
N ASP A 408 -11.36 3.84 24.03
CA ASP A 408 -11.90 4.93 24.85
C ASP A 408 -13.29 5.40 24.38
N THR A 409 -14.17 5.71 25.33
CA THR A 409 -15.48 6.32 25.08
C THR A 409 -15.61 7.65 25.83
N ILE A 410 -15.70 8.76 25.11
CA ILE A 410 -15.90 10.09 25.69
C ILE A 410 -17.31 10.61 25.38
N THR A 411 -18.15 10.69 26.40
CA THR A 411 -19.52 11.23 26.29
C THR A 411 -19.59 12.69 26.76
N VAL A 412 -20.03 13.59 25.89
CA VAL A 412 -20.30 15.00 26.24
C VAL A 412 -21.80 15.19 26.49
N ASN A 413 -22.18 15.39 27.74
CA ASN A 413 -23.57 15.67 28.12
C ASN A 413 -23.92 17.15 27.97
N SER A 414 -23.25 18.03 28.73
CA SER A 414 -23.52 19.48 28.74
C SER A 414 -22.36 20.21 29.38
N LEU A 415 -22.13 21.49 29.11
CA LEU A 415 -21.16 22.28 29.88
C LEU A 415 -21.85 23.29 30.78
N ASP A 416 -21.09 23.91 31.68
CA ASP A 416 -21.58 25.07 32.43
C ASP A 416 -22.06 26.16 31.45
N SER A 417 -23.15 26.84 31.83
CA SER A 417 -23.82 27.81 30.96
C SER A 417 -22.96 29.03 30.58
N ALA A 418 -21.83 29.26 31.24
CA ALA A 418 -20.87 30.31 30.94
C ALA A 418 -19.57 29.77 30.33
N PHE A 419 -19.53 28.51 29.90
CA PHE A 419 -18.38 27.94 29.21
C PHE A 419 -18.24 28.57 27.81
N ALA A 420 -17.11 29.25 27.58
CA ALA A 420 -16.84 29.99 26.34
C ALA A 420 -15.48 29.64 25.70
N ALA A 421 -14.77 28.65 26.25
CA ALA A 421 -13.50 28.18 25.72
C ALA A 421 -13.71 27.23 24.53
N SER A 422 -12.63 26.96 23.79
CA SER A 422 -12.64 25.89 22.79
C SER A 422 -12.59 24.52 23.48
N LEU A 423 -13.31 23.54 22.92
CA LEU A 423 -13.30 22.15 23.38
C LEU A 423 -12.54 21.31 22.35
N ILE A 424 -11.50 20.62 22.80
CA ILE A 424 -10.67 19.73 21.99
C ILE A 424 -10.77 18.34 22.62
N ILE A 425 -11.21 17.36 21.85
CA ILE A 425 -11.28 15.95 22.27
C ILE A 425 -10.45 15.15 21.28
N ASN A 426 -9.46 14.42 21.79
CA ASN A 426 -8.72 13.41 21.03
C ASN A 426 -8.88 12.11 21.81
N ALA A 427 -9.73 11.20 21.34
CA ALA A 427 -10.01 9.98 22.09
C ALA A 427 -8.76 9.08 22.16
N GLY A 428 -7.93 9.01 21.12
CA GLY A 428 -6.67 8.27 21.17
C GLY A 428 -5.48 9.04 21.75
N VAL A 429 -4.29 8.43 21.60
CA VAL A 429 -3.02 9.00 22.06
C VAL A 429 -2.60 10.25 21.26
N PRO A 430 -1.99 11.27 21.91
CA PRO A 430 -1.40 12.41 21.22
C PRO A 430 0.03 12.12 20.75
N VAL A 431 0.19 11.10 19.92
CA VAL A 431 1.33 11.07 19.00
C VAL A 431 0.97 11.94 17.80
N ALA A 432 1.92 12.72 17.31
CA ALA A 432 1.72 13.72 16.25
C ALA A 432 1.24 13.13 14.90
N ASP A 433 1.05 11.81 14.84
CA ASP A 433 0.67 11.02 13.66
C ASP A 433 -0.27 9.86 14.06
N SER A 434 -1.17 10.07 15.02
CA SER A 434 -2.23 9.08 15.32
C SER A 434 -3.25 9.12 14.19
N ILE A 435 -3.05 8.22 13.24
CA ILE A 435 -3.96 7.87 12.16
C ILE A 435 -5.22 7.29 12.79
N VAL A 436 -6.38 7.83 12.41
CA VAL A 436 -7.69 7.27 12.75
C VAL A 436 -7.76 5.81 12.24
N GLY A 437 -8.20 4.86 13.07
CA GLY A 437 -8.27 3.43 12.75
C GLY A 437 -7.09 2.60 13.26
N GLY A 438 -6.64 2.85 14.49
CA GLY A 438 -5.63 2.05 15.22
C GLY A 438 -6.10 0.64 15.60
N PHE A 439 -5.34 -0.06 16.46
CA PHE A 439 -5.79 -1.34 17.04
C PHE A 439 -6.88 -1.16 18.10
N ASP A 440 -6.97 0.05 18.64
CA ASP A 440 -8.00 0.56 19.52
C ASP A 440 -9.19 1.11 18.72
N SER A 441 -10.37 1.08 19.34
CA SER A 441 -11.62 1.63 18.81
C SER A 441 -12.14 2.73 19.74
N ASP A 442 -11.97 3.97 19.30
CA ASP A 442 -12.30 5.16 20.06
C ASP A 442 -13.64 5.80 19.66
N ASP A 443 -14.48 6.10 20.65
CA ASP A 443 -15.83 6.64 20.46
C ASP A 443 -16.00 8.01 21.15
N VAL A 444 -16.54 9.01 20.44
CA VAL A 444 -17.01 10.27 21.02
C VAL A 444 -18.50 10.45 20.78
N ILE A 445 -19.26 10.66 21.86
CA ILE A 445 -20.72 10.77 21.84
C ILE A 445 -21.14 12.14 22.38
N ILE A 446 -21.72 12.98 21.52
CA ILE A 446 -22.38 14.22 21.97
C ILE A 446 -23.83 13.89 22.35
N ALA A 447 -24.05 13.68 23.65
CA ALA A 447 -25.28 13.11 24.17
C ALA A 447 -26.38 14.13 24.48
N GLN A 448 -26.03 15.38 24.78
CA GLN A 448 -27.01 16.47 24.92
C GLN A 448 -26.46 17.80 24.39
N ASN A 449 -27.26 18.86 24.48
CA ASN A 449 -26.96 20.14 23.87
C ASN A 449 -25.65 20.74 24.38
N LEU A 450 -24.80 21.16 23.44
CA LEU A 450 -23.50 21.77 23.69
C LEU A 450 -23.50 23.20 23.17
N ASN A 451 -23.06 24.16 24.01
CA ASN A 451 -22.91 25.56 23.63
C ASN A 451 -21.54 26.06 24.09
N LEU A 452 -20.73 26.54 23.14
CA LEU A 452 -19.35 26.98 23.37
C LEU A 452 -19.17 28.51 23.30
N LEU A 453 -20.23 29.28 23.07
CA LEU A 453 -20.25 30.75 23.20
C LEU A 453 -19.09 31.47 22.48
N GLY A 454 -18.82 31.10 21.23
CA GLY A 454 -17.71 31.63 20.41
C GLY A 454 -16.46 30.74 20.40
N GLY A 455 -16.34 29.79 21.32
CA GLY A 455 -15.31 28.76 21.31
C GLY A 455 -15.49 27.74 20.19
N SER A 456 -14.39 27.16 19.70
CA SER A 456 -14.41 26.13 18.65
C SER A 456 -14.53 24.73 19.23
N LEU A 457 -15.02 23.79 18.43
CA LEU A 457 -15.05 22.35 18.74
C LEU A 457 -14.09 21.62 17.81
N SER A 458 -13.21 20.79 18.36
CA SER A 458 -12.37 19.86 17.61
C SER A 458 -12.50 18.47 18.21
N ILE A 459 -12.84 17.46 17.42
CA ILE A 459 -12.95 16.06 17.85
C ILE A 459 -12.13 15.18 16.93
N LYS A 460 -11.34 14.27 17.50
CA LYS A 460 -10.66 13.16 16.82
C LYS A 460 -10.98 11.86 17.56
N ALA A 461 -11.51 10.85 16.85
CA ALA A 461 -11.85 9.52 17.36
C ALA A 461 -12.16 8.57 16.19
N ASP A 462 -12.32 7.26 16.37
CA ASP A 462 -12.75 6.38 15.28
C ASP A 462 -14.22 6.54 14.94
N THR A 463 -15.07 6.71 15.95
CA THR A 463 -16.49 7.01 15.77
C THR A 463 -16.88 8.29 16.47
N VAL A 464 -17.57 9.18 15.78
CA VAL A 464 -18.19 10.37 16.38
C VAL A 464 -19.69 10.36 16.10
N SER A 465 -20.48 10.46 17.17
CA SER A 465 -21.93 10.49 17.07
C SER A 465 -22.55 11.68 17.79
N VAL A 466 -23.57 12.27 17.16
CA VAL A 466 -24.43 13.29 17.80
C VAL A 466 -25.82 12.70 17.94
N ASN A 467 -26.29 12.62 19.19
CA ASN A 467 -27.56 11.97 19.51
C ASN A 467 -28.77 12.69 18.92
N SER A 468 -29.89 11.96 18.84
CA SER A 468 -31.14 12.48 18.27
C SER A 468 -31.62 13.73 19.00
N GLY A 469 -31.96 14.78 18.23
CA GLY A 469 -32.46 16.05 18.77
C GLY A 469 -31.41 16.92 19.47
N VAL A 470 -30.13 16.55 19.44
CA VAL A 470 -29.05 17.30 20.10
C VAL A 470 -28.52 18.42 19.22
N THR A 471 -28.33 19.60 19.81
CA THR A 471 -27.72 20.76 19.15
C THR A 471 -26.31 21.02 19.67
N VAL A 472 -25.35 21.12 18.76
CA VAL A 472 -23.99 21.62 18.99
C VAL A 472 -23.90 23.04 18.44
N SER A 473 -23.52 24.01 19.27
CA SER A 473 -23.42 25.42 18.88
C SER A 473 -22.09 26.02 19.32
N THR A 474 -21.35 26.57 18.36
CA THR A 474 -20.13 27.36 18.58
C THR A 474 -20.38 28.87 18.49
N ARG A 475 -21.65 29.26 18.32
CA ARG A 475 -22.07 30.66 18.19
C ARG A 475 -21.83 31.43 19.48
N ASP A 476 -21.31 32.65 19.39
CA ASP A 476 -21.29 33.56 20.54
C ASP A 476 -22.72 34.05 20.82
N LEU A 477 -23.31 33.55 21.90
CA LEU A 477 -24.69 33.82 22.30
C LEU A 477 -24.71 34.56 23.64
N ALA A 478 -25.67 35.47 23.81
CA ALA A 478 -25.89 36.06 25.13
C ALA A 478 -26.21 34.97 26.17
N ALA A 479 -25.63 35.09 27.37
CA ALA A 479 -25.78 34.09 28.43
C ALA A 479 -27.25 33.71 28.71
N GLY A 480 -27.54 32.41 28.76
CA GLY A 480 -28.88 31.86 28.99
C GLY A 480 -29.79 31.82 27.75
N THR A 481 -29.28 32.22 26.58
CA THR A 481 -29.99 32.07 25.30
C THR A 481 -29.89 30.61 24.83
N PRO A 482 -30.96 30.00 24.29
CA PRO A 482 -30.88 28.69 23.66
C PRO A 482 -29.85 28.68 22.51
N ALA A 483 -29.30 27.50 22.18
CA ALA A 483 -28.33 27.32 21.10
C ALA A 483 -28.82 27.83 19.71
N SER A 484 -30.13 27.95 19.52
CA SER A 484 -30.78 28.49 18.32
C SER A 484 -31.03 30.01 18.37
N GLY A 485 -30.57 30.72 19.41
CA GLY A 485 -30.81 32.16 19.56
C GLY A 485 -29.98 33.02 18.61
N THR A 486 -30.06 34.34 18.73
CA THR A 486 -29.25 35.24 17.90
C THR A 486 -27.84 35.36 18.43
N SER A 487 -26.86 35.15 17.57
CA SER A 487 -25.45 35.40 17.79
C SER A 487 -25.17 36.89 17.99
N SER A 488 -24.32 37.19 18.98
CA SER A 488 -23.92 38.54 19.39
C SER A 488 -22.44 38.85 19.09
N GLY A 489 -21.70 37.91 18.49
CA GLY A 489 -20.27 38.01 18.22
C GLY A 489 -19.79 36.99 17.19
N ASP A 490 -18.48 36.82 17.07
CA ASP A 490 -17.87 35.83 16.18
C ASP A 490 -18.20 34.40 16.64
N SER A 491 -18.36 33.48 15.70
CA SER A 491 -18.62 32.06 16.00
C SER A 491 -17.37 31.22 15.81
N GLY A 492 -17.17 30.22 16.68
CA GLY A 492 -16.08 29.25 16.53
C GLY A 492 -16.35 28.22 15.43
N SER A 493 -15.32 27.53 14.95
CA SER A 493 -15.47 26.44 13.98
C SER A 493 -15.78 25.10 14.67
N VAL A 494 -16.33 24.16 13.90
CA VAL A 494 -16.53 22.77 14.29
C VAL A 494 -15.72 21.88 13.36
N ASN A 495 -14.76 21.15 13.89
CA ASN A 495 -13.96 20.16 13.16
C ASN A 495 -14.15 18.79 13.82
N ILE A 496 -14.57 17.81 13.04
CA ILE A 496 -14.74 16.42 13.48
C ILE A 496 -13.99 15.54 12.49
N ASP A 497 -12.94 14.88 12.95
CA ASP A 497 -12.15 13.92 12.19
C ASP A 497 -12.40 12.53 12.79
N ALA A 498 -12.89 11.58 12.00
CA ALA A 498 -13.16 10.22 12.47
C ALA A 498 -13.10 9.17 11.36
N THR A 499 -13.35 7.89 11.62
CA THR A 499 -13.61 6.89 10.55
C THR A 499 -15.10 6.90 10.20
N ASN A 500 -15.95 7.05 11.23
CA ASN A 500 -17.40 7.05 11.11
C ASN A 500 -18.00 8.26 11.82
N ILE A 501 -18.77 9.08 11.09
CA ILE A 501 -19.49 10.23 11.65
C ILE A 501 -20.99 10.03 11.47
N ALA A 502 -21.75 10.08 12.57
CA ALA A 502 -23.20 9.92 12.55
C ALA A 502 -23.92 11.08 13.26
N LEU A 503 -24.68 11.86 12.48
CA LEU A 503 -25.61 12.87 13.01
C LEU A 503 -27.02 12.28 13.00
N ALA A 504 -27.50 11.88 14.18
CA ALA A 504 -28.77 11.18 14.31
C ALA A 504 -29.98 12.11 14.08
N THR A 505 -31.18 11.51 13.98
CA THR A 505 -32.44 12.19 13.65
C THR A 505 -32.66 13.49 14.44
N GLY A 506 -32.77 14.62 13.73
CA GLY A 506 -33.10 15.92 14.31
C GLY A 506 -31.96 16.61 15.06
N SER A 507 -30.74 16.09 14.98
CA SER A 507 -29.54 16.76 15.50
C SER A 507 -29.20 18.02 14.70
N ALA A 508 -28.46 18.94 15.30
CA ALA A 508 -28.06 20.19 14.66
C ALA A 508 -26.64 20.63 15.03
N ILE A 509 -25.91 21.22 14.08
CA ILE A 509 -24.63 21.89 14.29
C ILE A 509 -24.74 23.33 13.79
N TYR A 510 -24.49 24.29 14.67
CA TYR A 510 -24.57 25.71 14.38
C TYR A 510 -23.24 26.43 14.63
N ALA A 511 -22.65 26.96 13.56
CA ALA A 511 -21.43 27.78 13.57
C ALA A 511 -21.61 29.13 12.84
N HIS A 512 -22.82 29.45 12.40
CA HIS A 512 -23.14 30.69 11.68
C HIS A 512 -23.34 31.92 12.59
N VAL A 513 -23.29 33.10 11.98
CA VAL A 513 -23.68 34.38 12.59
C VAL A 513 -24.95 34.93 11.94
N ASP A 514 -25.75 35.73 12.66
CA ASP A 514 -26.97 36.33 12.09
C ASP A 514 -26.69 37.56 11.21
N ASP A 515 -25.59 38.28 11.48
CA ASP A 515 -25.14 39.42 10.64
C ASP A 515 -23.69 39.22 10.21
N PRO A 516 -23.45 38.63 9.02
CA PRO A 516 -22.10 38.39 8.51
C PRO A 516 -21.35 39.68 8.14
N ASN A 517 -21.98 40.86 8.19
CA ASN A 517 -21.28 42.13 8.02
C ASN A 517 -20.65 42.64 9.33
N LEU A 518 -21.08 42.11 10.47
CA LEU A 518 -20.60 42.52 11.80
C LEU A 518 -19.72 41.47 12.45
N HIS A 519 -19.99 40.19 12.20
CA HIS A 519 -19.30 39.08 12.84
C HIS A 519 -18.87 38.03 11.81
N SER A 520 -17.87 37.24 12.17
CA SER A 520 -17.34 36.16 11.34
C SER A 520 -18.03 34.83 11.69
N PRO A 521 -18.59 34.09 10.72
CA PRO A 521 -19.07 32.74 10.96
C PRO A 521 -17.90 31.75 11.09
N GLY A 522 -18.11 30.70 11.86
CA GLY A 522 -17.23 29.53 11.91
C GLY A 522 -17.56 28.51 10.83
N SER A 523 -16.55 27.78 10.37
CA SER A 523 -16.71 26.67 9.43
C SER A 523 -17.20 25.40 10.12
N ILE A 524 -17.79 24.49 9.35
CA ILE A 524 -18.11 23.12 9.79
C ILE A 524 -17.34 22.16 8.89
N SER A 525 -16.48 21.33 9.46
CA SER A 525 -15.71 20.29 8.77
C SER A 525 -16.01 18.93 9.40
N LEU A 526 -16.56 18.02 8.61
CA LEU A 526 -16.75 16.61 8.96
C LEU A 526 -15.84 15.78 8.04
N SER A 527 -14.73 15.26 8.56
CA SER A 527 -13.78 14.42 7.82
C SER A 527 -13.85 12.99 8.33
N ALA A 528 -14.25 12.05 7.47
CA ALA A 528 -14.17 10.63 7.74
C ALA A 528 -12.95 10.04 7.00
N GLU A 529 -11.92 9.56 7.69
CA GLU A 529 -10.66 9.09 7.12
C GLU A 529 -10.29 7.69 7.63
N ASN A 530 -9.93 6.78 6.72
CA ASN A 530 -9.45 5.44 7.03
C ASN A 530 -8.40 4.99 6.00
N PRO A 531 -7.21 5.63 5.98
CA PRO A 531 -6.12 5.23 5.10
C PRO A 531 -5.36 4.01 5.66
N ASN A 532 -4.57 3.33 4.82
CA ASN A 532 -3.56 2.39 5.34
C ASN A 532 -2.49 3.13 6.13
N ASN A 533 -2.17 2.63 7.32
CA ASN A 533 -1.06 3.13 8.16
C ASN A 533 0.21 2.25 8.05
N ALA A 534 1.30 2.66 8.69
CA ALA A 534 2.57 1.92 8.69
C ALA A 534 2.47 0.50 9.28
N LEU A 535 1.52 0.28 10.20
CA LEU A 535 1.24 -1.02 10.80
C LEU A 535 0.39 -1.90 9.88
N ASP A 536 -0.59 -1.35 9.17
CA ASP A 536 -1.35 -2.04 8.13
C ASP A 536 -0.40 -2.59 7.06
N ILE A 537 0.60 -1.79 6.66
CA ILE A 537 1.65 -2.24 5.73
C ILE A 537 2.38 -3.48 6.24
N LEU A 538 2.69 -3.52 7.54
CA LEU A 538 3.37 -4.64 8.18
C LEU A 538 2.44 -5.86 8.34
N ILE A 539 1.18 -5.65 8.69
CA ILE A 539 0.18 -6.71 8.87
C ILE A 539 -0.20 -7.33 7.53
N ASP A 540 -0.46 -6.54 6.50
CA ASP A 540 -0.79 -7.00 5.15
C ASP A 540 0.40 -7.72 4.49
N TYR A 541 1.63 -7.36 4.88
CA TYR A 541 2.81 -8.14 4.51
C TYR A 541 2.83 -9.54 5.14
N ILE A 542 2.33 -9.69 6.37
CA ILE A 542 2.29 -10.96 7.11
C ILE A 542 1.04 -11.78 6.75
N ASN A 543 -0.09 -11.13 6.46
CA ASN A 543 -1.39 -11.72 6.15
C ASN A 543 -2.05 -11.07 4.91
N PRO A 544 -1.58 -11.39 3.70
CA PRO A 544 -1.98 -10.71 2.46
C PRO A 544 -3.42 -11.03 1.97
N PHE A 545 -4.24 -11.73 2.77
CA PHE A 545 -5.54 -12.28 2.38
C PHE A 545 -6.76 -11.48 2.89
N GLY A 546 -6.61 -10.23 3.31
CA GLY A 546 -7.78 -9.42 3.65
C GLY A 546 -7.46 -8.06 4.24
N GLY A 547 -7.61 -7.02 3.40
CA GLY A 547 -7.86 -5.64 3.80
C GLY A 547 -9.29 -5.25 3.38
N SER A 548 -9.95 -4.46 4.22
CA SER A 548 -11.15 -3.71 3.82
C SER A 548 -11.19 -2.44 4.65
N LYS A 549 -11.14 -1.29 3.98
CA LYS A 549 -11.17 0.03 4.60
C LYS A 549 -12.46 0.73 4.24
N SER A 550 -13.12 1.28 5.25
CA SER A 550 -14.39 1.97 5.06
C SER A 550 -14.45 3.26 5.87
N SER A 551 -14.97 4.32 5.25
CA SER A 551 -15.18 5.62 5.88
C SER A 551 -16.59 6.10 5.59
N THR A 552 -17.34 6.48 6.63
CA THR A 552 -18.76 6.81 6.48
C THR A 552 -19.16 8.09 7.19
N ILE A 553 -19.99 8.89 6.51
CA ILE A 553 -20.69 10.03 7.10
C ILE A 553 -22.19 9.90 6.82
N SER A 554 -22.99 9.96 7.88
CA SER A 554 -24.46 9.86 7.78
C SER A 554 -25.15 11.00 8.51
N LEU A 555 -26.02 11.71 7.79
CA LEU A 555 -26.85 12.80 8.29
C LEU A 555 -28.31 12.39 8.18
N ALA A 556 -28.92 12.02 9.30
CA ALA A 556 -30.34 11.68 9.36
C ALA A 556 -31.14 12.86 9.91
N SER A 557 -31.95 13.52 9.07
CA SER A 557 -32.75 14.68 9.45
C SER A 557 -31.97 15.73 10.25
N ALA A 558 -30.68 15.88 9.93
CA ALA A 558 -29.76 16.73 10.65
C ALA A 558 -29.80 18.15 10.08
N THR A 559 -29.41 19.15 10.87
CA THR A 559 -29.29 20.53 10.40
C THR A 559 -27.87 21.04 10.57
N LEU A 560 -27.23 21.49 9.50
CA LEU A 560 -25.93 22.17 9.56
C LEU A 560 -26.10 23.63 9.14
N HIS A 561 -25.57 24.57 9.93
CA HIS A 561 -25.58 25.98 9.56
C HIS A 561 -24.28 26.68 9.97
N GLY A 562 -23.44 27.04 8.99
CA GLY A 562 -22.09 27.57 9.21
C GLY A 562 -21.65 28.60 8.16
N GLY A 563 -20.37 28.98 8.22
CA GLY A 563 -19.65 29.72 7.17
C GLY A 563 -19.48 28.84 5.94
N ASP A 564 -18.30 28.26 5.76
CA ASP A 564 -18.10 27.14 4.82
C ASP A 564 -18.45 25.81 5.49
N ILE A 565 -19.00 24.87 4.73
CA ILE A 565 -19.34 23.52 5.19
C ILE A 565 -18.65 22.49 4.29
N SER A 566 -17.79 21.66 4.88
CA SER A 566 -17.08 20.56 4.23
C SER A 566 -17.47 19.23 4.86
N ILE A 567 -17.84 18.25 4.04
CA ILE A 567 -18.19 16.89 4.46
C ILE A 567 -17.43 15.93 3.53
N SER A 568 -16.41 15.25 4.05
CA SER A 568 -15.54 14.40 3.23
C SER A 568 -15.41 13.01 3.83
N ALA A 569 -15.60 11.96 3.05
CA ALA A 569 -15.24 10.59 3.43
C ALA A 569 -14.11 10.07 2.52
N ASN A 570 -13.02 9.59 3.10
CA ASN A 570 -11.86 9.04 2.41
C ASN A 570 -11.50 7.66 2.97
N ALA A 571 -11.54 6.63 2.13
CA ALA A 571 -11.12 5.27 2.48
C ALA A 571 -10.04 4.81 1.50
N ALA A 572 -8.90 4.32 2.02
CA ALA A 572 -7.84 3.83 1.16
C ALA A 572 -7.35 2.45 1.61
N ASP A 573 -7.46 1.46 0.71
CA ASP A 573 -6.95 0.10 0.91
C ASP A 573 -5.99 -0.31 -0.23
N ARG A 574 -4.70 -0.10 0.00
CA ARG A 574 -3.66 -0.08 -1.02
C ARG A 574 -2.74 -1.30 -0.97
N PHE A 575 -2.91 -2.21 -0.01
CA PHE A 575 -2.02 -3.35 0.23
C PHE A 575 -2.76 -4.70 0.27
N GLY A 576 -2.04 -5.80 0.04
CA GLY A 576 -2.62 -7.15 0.00
C GLY A 576 -3.09 -7.63 -1.38
N PHE A 577 -3.55 -8.89 -1.45
CA PHE A 577 -4.09 -9.48 -2.68
C PHE A 577 -5.50 -8.95 -2.97
N GLU A 578 -6.35 -8.93 -1.95
CA GLU A 578 -7.73 -8.46 -2.02
C GLU A 578 -7.79 -7.11 -1.31
N LYS A 579 -8.21 -6.09 -2.05
CA LYS A 579 -8.26 -4.70 -1.60
C LYS A 579 -9.67 -4.18 -1.75
N THR A 580 -10.24 -3.67 -0.68
CA THR A 580 -11.59 -3.11 -0.68
C THR A 580 -11.60 -1.74 -0.02
N ALA A 581 -11.90 -0.69 -0.78
CA ALA A 581 -12.07 0.66 -0.27
C ALA A 581 -13.53 1.11 -0.46
N THR A 582 -14.19 1.55 0.61
CA THR A 582 -15.56 2.07 0.57
C THR A 582 -15.69 3.42 1.26
N ALA A 583 -16.02 4.47 0.52
CA ALA A 583 -16.30 5.80 1.05
C ALA A 583 -17.76 6.18 0.80
N THR A 584 -18.46 6.64 1.83
CA THR A 584 -19.90 6.93 1.71
C THR A 584 -20.31 8.16 2.50
N VAL A 585 -20.98 9.10 1.83
CA VAL A 585 -21.68 10.23 2.46
C VAL A 585 -23.17 10.18 2.12
N THR A 586 -24.01 10.17 3.16
CA THR A 586 -25.47 10.12 3.00
C THR A 586 -26.18 11.23 3.75
N LEU A 587 -27.02 11.97 3.04
CA LEU A 587 -27.91 12.99 3.59
C LEU A 587 -29.36 12.54 3.36
N ALA A 588 -30.08 12.30 4.46
CA ALA A 588 -31.47 11.85 4.41
C ALA A 588 -32.39 12.80 5.19
N ASN A 589 -33.21 13.57 4.46
CA ASN A 589 -34.09 14.61 5.02
C ASN A 589 -33.36 15.72 5.80
N SER A 590 -32.09 16.00 5.45
CA SER A 590 -31.20 16.89 6.20
C SER A 590 -31.13 18.28 5.57
N ASN A 591 -30.95 19.32 6.39
CA ASN A 591 -30.87 20.71 5.93
C ASN A 591 -29.45 21.25 6.13
N ILE A 592 -28.84 21.78 5.07
CA ILE A 592 -27.54 22.43 5.11
C ILE A 592 -27.72 23.87 4.65
N THR A 593 -27.26 24.81 5.48
CA THR A 593 -27.28 26.24 5.16
C THR A 593 -25.88 26.82 5.34
N SER A 594 -25.33 27.47 4.33
CA SER A 594 -23.97 27.99 4.33
C SER A 594 -23.95 29.47 3.92
N LEU A 595 -23.22 30.28 4.69
CA LEU A 595 -22.91 31.66 4.31
C LEU A 595 -21.75 31.75 3.29
N GLY A 596 -21.12 30.61 2.97
CA GLY A 596 -20.06 30.44 2.00
C GLY A 596 -20.34 29.25 1.08
N ASN A 597 -19.37 28.34 0.94
CA ASN A 597 -19.47 27.15 0.08
C ASN A 597 -19.92 25.90 0.84
N VAL A 598 -20.53 24.96 0.11
CA VAL A 598 -20.79 23.59 0.57
C VAL A 598 -20.03 22.61 -0.32
N SER A 599 -19.15 21.81 0.27
CA SER A 599 -18.43 20.73 -0.41
C SER A 599 -18.75 19.40 0.25
N ILE A 600 -19.19 18.42 -0.54
CA ILE A 600 -19.49 17.07 -0.08
C ILE A 600 -18.77 16.08 -0.98
N SER A 601 -17.83 15.30 -0.43
CA SER A 601 -16.99 14.39 -1.20
C SER A 601 -16.93 12.99 -0.58
N ALA A 602 -16.85 11.98 -1.44
CA ALA A 602 -16.47 10.62 -1.08
C ALA A 602 -15.33 10.14 -1.98
N ASP A 603 -14.26 9.59 -1.42
CA ASP A 603 -13.07 9.13 -2.13
C ASP A 603 -12.68 7.72 -1.65
N ALA A 604 -12.75 6.74 -2.55
CA ALA A 604 -12.34 5.36 -2.30
C ALA A 604 -11.17 4.99 -3.21
N ASP A 605 -10.03 4.61 -2.63
CA ASP A 605 -8.79 4.41 -3.38
C ASP A 605 -8.07 3.11 -3.01
N THR A 606 -7.76 2.29 -4.01
CA THR A 606 -6.95 1.06 -3.84
C THR A 606 -5.61 1.12 -4.57
N SER A 607 -5.22 2.30 -5.06
CA SER A 607 -4.01 2.50 -5.84
C SER A 607 -2.73 2.48 -4.98
N LEU A 608 -1.67 1.88 -5.53
CA LEU A 608 -0.40 1.60 -4.82
C LEU A 608 0.47 2.83 -4.50
N LEU A 609 0.05 4.05 -4.85
CA LEU A 609 0.87 5.26 -4.68
C LEU A 609 0.11 6.32 -3.88
N PRO A 610 0.40 6.46 -2.58
CA PRO A 610 0.02 7.66 -1.86
C PRO A 610 0.73 8.85 -2.51
N ASN A 611 0.00 9.92 -2.79
CA ASN A 611 0.63 11.22 -2.93
C ASN A 611 1.05 11.65 -1.51
N PHE A 612 2.26 11.27 -1.08
CA PHE A 612 2.83 11.74 0.19
C PHE A 612 3.19 13.22 0.04
N THR A 613 2.18 14.09 0.05
CA THR A 613 2.35 15.55 0.06
C THR A 613 2.26 16.15 1.46
N ASP A 614 2.02 15.34 2.50
CA ASP A 614 2.36 15.79 3.86
C ASP A 614 3.89 15.79 3.97
N GLY A 615 4.46 16.85 4.53
CA GLY A 615 5.91 17.05 4.57
C GLY A 615 6.66 16.15 5.56
N SER A 616 6.35 14.86 5.64
CA SER A 616 7.11 13.87 6.41
C SER A 616 8.45 13.56 5.73
N ASP A 617 9.51 13.40 6.53
CA ASP A 617 10.89 13.06 6.10
C ASP A 617 11.01 11.58 5.63
N LEU A 618 9.97 11.03 5.00
CA LEU A 618 10.02 9.68 4.44
C LEU A 618 10.88 9.67 3.16
N PRO A 619 11.60 8.56 2.87
CA PRO A 619 12.34 8.41 1.63
C PRO A 619 11.47 8.68 0.41
N ASP A 620 12.09 9.12 -0.68
CA ASP A 620 11.42 9.40 -1.96
C ASP A 620 10.39 8.28 -2.29
N PRO A 621 9.12 8.60 -2.59
CA PRO A 621 8.09 7.60 -2.92
C PRO A 621 8.56 6.59 -3.98
N ASP A 622 9.41 7.04 -4.92
CA ASP A 622 10.01 6.18 -5.95
C ASP A 622 11.02 5.16 -5.35
N GLU A 623 11.71 5.51 -4.26
CA GLU A 623 12.72 4.68 -3.58
C GLU A 623 12.09 3.63 -2.64
N ILE A 624 10.94 3.94 -2.03
CA ILE A 624 10.13 3.00 -1.24
C ILE A 624 9.44 1.98 -2.17
N ALA A 625 8.88 2.45 -3.29
CA ALA A 625 8.24 1.61 -4.31
C ALA A 625 9.16 0.54 -4.89
N GLU A 626 10.43 0.88 -5.18
CA GLU A 626 11.35 -0.09 -5.81
C GLU A 626 11.92 -1.14 -4.85
N ASN A 627 12.00 -0.84 -3.54
CA ASN A 627 12.68 -1.71 -2.57
C ASN A 627 11.74 -2.48 -1.63
N ILE A 628 10.58 -1.93 -1.26
CA ILE A 628 9.64 -2.53 -0.31
C ILE A 628 8.41 -3.10 -1.04
N PHE A 629 7.84 -2.36 -2.00
CA PHE A 629 6.57 -2.72 -2.66
C PHE A 629 6.67 -3.57 -3.92
N LYS A 630 7.89 -3.91 -4.36
CA LYS A 630 8.14 -4.86 -5.45
C LYS A 630 7.49 -6.23 -5.22
N VAL A 631 7.32 -6.63 -3.96
CA VAL A 631 6.63 -7.87 -3.57
C VAL A 631 5.13 -7.82 -3.88
N ALA A 632 4.52 -6.62 -3.83
CA ALA A 632 3.10 -6.38 -4.08
C ALA A 632 2.73 -6.24 -5.57
N THR A 633 3.67 -6.36 -6.50
CA THR A 633 3.37 -6.55 -7.95
C THR A 633 3.65 -7.96 -8.42
N ASP A 634 4.30 -8.81 -7.61
CA ASP A 634 4.82 -10.12 -8.02
C ASP A 634 3.85 -11.30 -7.76
N TRP A 635 2.59 -10.98 -7.52
CA TRP A 635 1.57 -11.92 -7.12
C TRP A 635 0.87 -12.59 -8.32
N LEU A 636 0.23 -13.73 -8.04
CA LEU A 636 -0.54 -14.51 -9.04
C LEU A 636 -1.98 -13.99 -9.21
N VAL A 637 -2.64 -13.57 -8.12
CA VAL A 637 -4.02 -13.03 -8.07
C VAL A 637 -4.12 -11.74 -7.21
N SER A 638 -4.88 -10.73 -7.66
CA SER A 638 -5.37 -9.58 -6.91
C SER A 638 -6.70 -9.19 -7.47
N LEU A 639 -7.49 -8.79 -6.51
CA LEU A 639 -8.85 -8.34 -6.60
C LEU A 639 -8.85 -6.95 -5.98
N SER A 640 -9.48 -6.01 -6.65
CA SER A 640 -9.48 -4.62 -6.24
C SER A 640 -10.89 -4.07 -6.39
N GLU A 641 -11.49 -3.61 -5.30
CA GLU A 641 -12.82 -3.02 -5.28
C GLU A 641 -12.76 -1.62 -4.66
N ALA A 642 -13.24 -0.62 -5.39
CA ALA A 642 -13.38 0.75 -4.89
C ALA A 642 -14.82 1.23 -5.09
N THR A 643 -15.49 1.59 -3.99
CA THR A 643 -16.87 2.10 -4.01
C THR A 643 -16.94 3.46 -3.34
N SER A 644 -17.38 4.48 -4.09
CA SER A 644 -17.59 5.83 -3.62
C SER A 644 -19.03 6.29 -3.86
N THR A 645 -19.66 6.87 -2.84
CA THR A 645 -21.05 7.31 -2.95
C THR A 645 -21.31 8.59 -2.18
N VAL A 646 -21.86 9.60 -2.87
CA VAL A 646 -22.53 10.76 -2.29
C VAL A 646 -24.01 10.69 -2.65
N SER A 647 -24.87 10.56 -1.64
CA SER A 647 -26.33 10.52 -1.85
C SER A 647 -27.07 11.53 -1.00
N VAL A 648 -27.83 12.39 -1.66
CA VAL A 648 -28.70 13.39 -1.04
C VAL A 648 -30.15 13.02 -1.36
N SER A 649 -30.95 12.71 -0.35
CA SER A 649 -32.25 12.03 -0.50
C SER A 649 -33.35 12.59 0.39
N GLY A 650 -34.59 12.14 0.19
CA GLY A 650 -35.77 12.58 0.92
C GLY A 650 -36.10 14.05 0.67
N THR A 651 -36.34 14.80 1.74
CA THR A 651 -36.58 16.26 1.70
C THR A 651 -35.31 17.06 2.02
N SER A 652 -34.12 16.52 1.75
CA SER A 652 -32.87 17.22 2.07
C SER A 652 -32.75 18.52 1.27
N ALA A 653 -32.25 19.59 1.90
CA ALA A 653 -32.07 20.88 1.27
C ALA A 653 -30.66 21.42 1.53
N ILE A 654 -29.98 21.87 0.47
CA ILE A 654 -28.68 22.55 0.54
C ILE A 654 -28.89 23.98 0.03
N ASP A 655 -28.62 24.97 0.89
CA ASP A 655 -28.72 26.41 0.59
C ASP A 655 -27.38 27.08 0.89
N ALA A 656 -26.65 27.50 -0.14
CA ALA A 656 -25.32 28.10 -0.02
C ALA A 656 -25.26 29.47 -0.72
N GLN A 657 -24.62 30.46 -0.09
CA GLN A 657 -24.36 31.74 -0.76
C GLN A 657 -23.25 31.64 -1.81
N GLY A 658 -22.34 30.67 -1.67
CA GLY A 658 -21.28 30.34 -2.61
C GLY A 658 -21.63 29.13 -3.48
N ASN A 659 -20.61 28.31 -3.77
CA ASN A 659 -20.73 27.12 -4.61
C ASN A 659 -21.26 25.92 -3.82
N VAL A 660 -21.88 24.97 -4.52
CA VAL A 660 -22.22 23.64 -4.00
C VAL A 660 -21.57 22.58 -4.87
N THR A 661 -20.67 21.78 -4.29
CA THR A 661 -19.99 20.68 -4.98
C THR A 661 -20.30 19.36 -4.30
N LEU A 662 -20.81 18.40 -5.06
CA LEU A 662 -21.02 17.00 -4.65
C LEU A 662 -20.13 16.12 -5.54
N GLU A 663 -19.23 15.33 -4.95
CA GLU A 663 -18.20 14.59 -5.68
C GLU A 663 -18.04 13.15 -5.15
N SER A 664 -18.02 12.17 -6.06
CA SER A 664 -17.72 10.77 -5.72
C SER A 664 -16.59 10.26 -6.61
N ASN A 665 -15.46 9.89 -6.01
CA ASN A 665 -14.28 9.36 -6.70
C ASN A 665 -13.99 7.92 -6.26
N ALA A 666 -13.95 6.98 -7.20
CA ALA A 666 -13.57 5.59 -6.93
C ALA A 666 -12.41 5.15 -7.82
N THR A 667 -11.26 4.85 -7.22
CA THR A 667 -10.04 4.40 -7.90
C THR A 667 -9.73 2.94 -7.56
N SER A 668 -9.90 2.05 -8.54
CA SER A 668 -9.56 0.62 -8.41
C SER A 668 -8.33 0.24 -9.23
N LYS A 669 -7.33 -0.44 -8.62
CA LYS A 669 -6.08 -0.77 -9.31
C LYS A 669 -5.56 -2.18 -9.00
N SER A 670 -5.38 -3.01 -10.03
CA SER A 670 -4.88 -4.39 -9.91
C SER A 670 -3.81 -4.69 -10.96
N THR A 671 -2.55 -4.87 -10.56
CA THR A 671 -1.42 -5.02 -11.51
C THR A 671 -0.50 -6.22 -11.21
N PRO A 672 -0.96 -7.47 -11.41
CA PRO A 672 -0.12 -8.65 -11.23
C PRO A 672 1.00 -8.72 -12.24
N SER A 673 2.14 -9.22 -11.81
CA SER A 673 3.22 -9.67 -12.66
C SER A 673 3.80 -10.96 -12.11
N PHE A 674 3.74 -12.05 -12.86
CA PHE A 674 4.31 -13.32 -12.43
C PHE A 674 5.27 -13.88 -13.47
N SER A 675 6.50 -14.18 -13.04
CA SER A 675 7.54 -14.72 -13.92
C SER A 675 8.08 -16.05 -13.40
N PHE A 676 7.91 -17.12 -14.17
CA PHE A 676 8.37 -18.45 -13.77
C PHE A 676 8.83 -19.31 -14.94
N SER A 677 9.63 -20.34 -14.66
CA SER A 677 10.37 -21.02 -15.73
C SER A 677 9.55 -22.00 -16.57
N LEU A 678 8.44 -22.56 -16.09
CA LEU A 678 7.67 -23.59 -16.81
C LEU A 678 6.21 -23.20 -17.06
N LEU A 679 5.56 -22.65 -16.04
CA LEU A 679 4.17 -22.22 -16.04
C LEU A 679 4.14 -20.86 -15.38
N SER A 680 3.62 -19.85 -16.07
CA SER A 680 3.36 -18.54 -15.50
C SER A 680 1.88 -18.19 -15.69
N ALA A 681 1.26 -17.65 -14.65
CA ALA A 681 -0.11 -17.16 -14.71
C ALA A 681 -0.21 -15.83 -13.96
N ALA A 682 -1.15 -14.98 -14.35
CA ALA A 682 -1.48 -13.70 -13.70
C ALA A 682 -2.99 -13.46 -13.85
N TRP A 683 -3.64 -13.04 -12.76
CA TRP A 683 -5.08 -12.83 -12.69
C TRP A 683 -5.39 -11.50 -12.00
N ALA A 684 -5.93 -10.53 -12.72
CA ALA A 684 -6.25 -9.21 -12.21
C ALA A 684 -7.75 -8.95 -12.32
N GLU A 685 -8.38 -8.53 -11.22
CA GLU A 685 -9.75 -7.99 -11.22
C GLU A 685 -9.72 -6.57 -10.64
N SER A 686 -10.51 -5.67 -11.23
CA SER A 686 -10.67 -4.28 -10.80
C SER A 686 -12.11 -3.82 -11.00
N ASP A 687 -12.80 -3.58 -9.90
CA ASP A 687 -14.16 -3.06 -9.85
C ASP A 687 -14.14 -1.64 -9.25
N ALA A 688 -14.63 -0.65 -9.99
CA ALA A 688 -14.78 0.73 -9.51
C ALA A 688 -16.23 1.21 -9.67
N THR A 689 -16.82 1.72 -8.59
CA THR A 689 -18.18 2.25 -8.58
C THR A 689 -18.21 3.64 -7.95
N ALA A 690 -18.64 4.66 -8.69
CA ALA A 690 -18.82 6.02 -8.20
C ALA A 690 -20.25 6.52 -8.47
N ALA A 691 -20.93 7.03 -7.44
CA ALA A 691 -22.30 7.49 -7.55
C ALA A 691 -22.57 8.81 -6.79
N THR A 692 -22.82 9.89 -7.53
CA THR A 692 -23.29 11.18 -7.00
C THR A 692 -24.75 11.38 -7.36
N THR A 693 -25.63 11.36 -6.36
CA THR A 693 -27.09 11.29 -6.60
C THR A 693 -27.89 12.28 -5.77
N LEU A 694 -28.78 13.01 -6.44
CA LEU A 694 -29.86 13.79 -5.83
C LEU A 694 -31.18 13.04 -6.04
N ASN A 695 -31.81 12.59 -4.97
CA ASN A 695 -32.96 11.67 -5.00
C ASN A 695 -34.22 12.30 -4.40
N ASP A 696 -35.35 11.62 -4.64
CA ASP A 696 -36.67 11.97 -4.10
C ASP A 696 -37.08 13.43 -4.40
N THR A 697 -37.10 14.28 -3.36
CA THR A 697 -37.53 15.69 -3.40
C THR A 697 -36.42 16.63 -2.92
N ALA A 698 -35.17 16.18 -2.96
CA ALA A 698 -34.06 16.95 -2.46
C ALA A 698 -33.78 18.18 -3.35
N SER A 699 -33.29 19.27 -2.75
CA SER A 699 -33.11 20.56 -3.42
C SER A 699 -31.75 21.19 -3.15
N ILE A 700 -31.18 21.86 -4.15
CA ILE A 700 -29.94 22.64 -4.05
C ILE A 700 -30.21 24.07 -4.52
N VAL A 701 -29.82 25.06 -3.73
CA VAL A 701 -29.80 26.47 -4.09
C VAL A 701 -28.40 27.01 -3.81
N ALA A 702 -27.73 27.51 -4.84
CA ALA A 702 -26.40 28.10 -4.74
C ALA A 702 -26.41 29.54 -5.28
N GLY A 703 -25.73 30.45 -4.57
CA GLY A 703 -25.40 31.77 -5.12
C GLY A 703 -24.30 31.71 -6.18
N GLY A 704 -23.43 30.69 -6.10
CA GLY A 704 -22.40 30.34 -7.07
C GLY A 704 -22.77 29.14 -7.93
N ASP A 705 -21.78 28.36 -8.36
CA ASP A 705 -21.96 27.19 -9.23
C ASP A 705 -22.45 25.96 -8.46
N VAL A 706 -23.16 25.06 -9.14
CA VAL A 706 -23.55 23.74 -8.64
C VAL A 706 -22.87 22.67 -9.47
N THR A 707 -22.11 21.79 -8.83
CA THR A 707 -21.41 20.68 -9.49
C THR A 707 -21.80 19.36 -8.85
N LEU A 708 -22.31 18.43 -9.65
CA LEU A 708 -22.53 17.02 -9.29
C LEU A 708 -21.59 16.18 -10.15
N ASP A 709 -20.52 15.66 -9.54
CA ASP A 709 -19.48 14.92 -10.25
C ASP A 709 -19.33 13.49 -9.71
N ALA A 710 -19.15 12.53 -10.60
CA ALA A 710 -18.83 11.16 -10.28
C ALA A 710 -17.71 10.68 -11.20
N THR A 711 -16.63 10.14 -10.63
CA THR A 711 -15.46 9.68 -11.38
C THR A 711 -15.05 8.27 -10.95
N THR A 712 -14.88 7.38 -11.92
CA THR A 712 -14.19 6.09 -11.70
C THR A 712 -12.85 6.07 -12.41
N GLY A 713 -11.80 5.66 -11.72
CA GLY A 713 -10.50 5.30 -12.29
C GLY A 713 -10.24 3.81 -12.12
N SER A 714 -10.01 3.08 -13.21
CA SER A 714 -9.68 1.66 -13.15
C SER A 714 -8.37 1.36 -13.86
N THR A 715 -7.43 0.70 -13.19
CA THR A 715 -6.19 0.19 -13.81
C THR A 715 -6.06 -1.31 -13.58
N THR A 716 -6.01 -2.10 -14.65
CA THR A 716 -5.91 -3.56 -14.58
C THR A 716 -4.78 -4.03 -15.48
N THR A 717 -3.74 -4.68 -14.95
CA THR A 717 -2.56 -5.08 -15.73
C THR A 717 -2.11 -6.49 -15.35
N ALA A 718 -2.60 -7.52 -16.04
CA ALA A 718 -2.18 -8.88 -15.79
C ALA A 718 -1.00 -9.31 -16.67
N THR A 719 0.17 -9.55 -16.06
CA THR A 719 1.38 -9.94 -16.80
C THR A 719 1.90 -11.32 -16.39
N ALA A 720 1.88 -12.28 -17.31
CA ALA A 720 2.39 -13.64 -17.10
C ALA A 720 3.57 -13.96 -18.03
N GLN A 721 4.77 -14.13 -17.48
CA GLN A 721 6.00 -14.41 -18.22
C GLN A 721 6.59 -15.81 -17.93
N GLY A 722 6.56 -16.69 -18.94
CA GLY A 722 7.19 -18.00 -18.91
C GLY A 722 8.62 -17.95 -19.46
N GLN A 723 9.65 -18.17 -18.63
CA GLN A 723 11.07 -18.05 -19.03
C GLN A 723 11.86 -19.36 -18.85
N SER A 724 12.01 -20.17 -19.90
CA SER A 724 12.76 -21.44 -19.79
C SER A 724 13.85 -21.66 -20.83
N ARG A 725 14.81 -22.53 -20.48
CA ARG A 725 15.84 -23.09 -21.37
C ARG A 725 15.78 -24.62 -21.30
N ASN A 726 15.76 -25.30 -22.45
CA ASN A 726 15.79 -26.78 -22.54
C ASN A 726 14.61 -27.50 -21.84
N THR A 727 13.43 -26.89 -21.77
CA THR A 727 12.23 -27.49 -21.19
C THR A 727 11.32 -28.10 -22.27
N PRO A 728 10.53 -29.13 -21.94
CA PRO A 728 9.58 -29.70 -22.89
C PRO A 728 8.41 -28.75 -23.19
N ILE A 729 7.96 -27.99 -22.19
CA ILE A 729 6.76 -27.15 -22.23
C ILE A 729 7.05 -25.80 -21.53
N ASN A 730 6.51 -24.71 -22.07
CA ASN A 730 6.44 -23.39 -21.43
C ASN A 730 5.04 -22.81 -21.68
N LEU A 731 4.26 -22.52 -20.64
CA LEU A 731 2.91 -21.96 -20.74
C LEU A 731 2.82 -20.62 -19.99
N SER A 732 2.10 -19.66 -20.57
CA SER A 732 1.78 -18.36 -19.98
C SER A 732 0.29 -18.07 -20.08
N PHE A 733 -0.34 -17.63 -18.99
CA PHE A 733 -1.76 -17.26 -18.94
C PHE A 733 -1.96 -15.92 -18.25
N ALA A 734 -2.55 -14.93 -18.91
CA ALA A 734 -2.92 -13.66 -18.30
C ALA A 734 -4.44 -13.46 -18.42
N TYR A 735 -5.07 -13.06 -17.32
CA TYR A 735 -6.50 -12.73 -17.24
C TYR A 735 -6.64 -11.37 -16.57
N ALA A 736 -7.25 -10.42 -17.27
CA ALA A 736 -7.61 -9.09 -16.77
C ALA A 736 -9.12 -8.90 -16.92
N ASP A 737 -9.77 -8.50 -15.84
CA ASP A 737 -11.20 -8.21 -15.76
C ASP A 737 -11.40 -6.84 -15.12
N THR A 738 -12.12 -5.95 -15.81
CA THR A 738 -12.31 -4.57 -15.39
C THR A 738 -13.76 -4.17 -15.53
N SER A 739 -14.35 -3.72 -14.43
CA SER A 739 -15.70 -3.17 -14.38
C SER A 739 -15.68 -1.77 -13.80
N SER A 740 -16.33 -0.82 -14.49
CA SER A 740 -16.45 0.55 -14.00
C SER A 740 -17.89 1.02 -14.14
N THR A 741 -18.51 1.48 -13.05
CA THR A 741 -19.85 2.07 -13.05
C THR A 741 -19.80 3.48 -12.47
N THR A 742 -20.13 4.47 -13.30
CA THR A 742 -20.15 5.88 -12.90
C THR A 742 -21.52 6.47 -13.12
N THR A 743 -22.11 7.06 -12.08
CA THR A 743 -23.42 7.70 -12.18
C THR A 743 -23.43 9.05 -11.51
N SER A 744 -23.80 10.09 -12.25
CA SER A 744 -24.15 11.40 -11.71
C SER A 744 -25.57 11.76 -12.11
N SER A 745 -26.46 11.98 -11.15
CA SER A 745 -27.88 12.08 -11.48
C SER A 745 -28.76 12.89 -10.53
N THR A 746 -29.89 13.35 -11.08
CA THR A 746 -31.00 13.94 -10.32
C THR A 746 -32.31 13.21 -10.61
N ALA A 747 -33.11 12.94 -9.57
CA ALA A 747 -34.41 12.30 -9.67
C ALA A 747 -35.54 13.31 -10.01
N ALA A 748 -36.68 12.80 -10.47
CA ALA A 748 -37.78 13.62 -11.01
C ALA A 748 -38.39 14.66 -10.05
N GLY A 749 -38.31 14.44 -8.73
CA GLY A 749 -38.86 15.37 -7.73
C GLY A 749 -37.86 16.43 -7.25
N THR A 750 -36.63 16.42 -7.75
CA THR A 750 -35.55 17.28 -7.27
C THR A 750 -35.56 18.66 -7.92
N SER A 751 -34.89 19.64 -7.31
CA SER A 751 -34.74 20.99 -7.86
C SER A 751 -33.35 21.57 -7.60
N ILE A 752 -32.71 22.13 -8.63
CA ILE A 752 -31.39 22.76 -8.55
C ILE A 752 -31.46 24.21 -9.06
N THR A 753 -30.85 25.15 -8.36
CA THR A 753 -30.64 26.53 -8.83
C THR A 753 -29.21 26.96 -8.55
N GLY A 754 -28.53 27.54 -9.56
CA GLY A 754 -27.13 27.96 -9.44
C GLY A 754 -26.72 28.98 -10.51
N SER A 755 -25.46 29.41 -10.50
CA SER A 755 -24.84 30.17 -11.57
C SER A 755 -24.66 29.27 -12.80
N ASN A 756 -23.64 28.40 -12.80
CA ASN A 756 -23.58 27.25 -13.68
C ASN A 756 -24.10 25.99 -12.97
N ILE A 757 -24.66 25.05 -13.73
CA ILE A 757 -25.05 23.73 -13.24
C ILE A 757 -24.35 22.68 -14.09
N ASP A 758 -23.44 21.93 -13.47
CA ASP A 758 -22.69 20.86 -14.13
C ASP A 758 -23.03 19.51 -13.49
N VAL A 759 -23.53 18.58 -14.30
CA VAL A 759 -23.80 17.18 -13.91
C VAL A 759 -22.92 16.29 -14.77
N THR A 760 -21.83 15.80 -14.19
CA THR A 760 -20.75 15.11 -14.89
C THR A 760 -20.57 13.68 -14.36
N ALA A 761 -20.43 12.72 -15.27
CA ALA A 761 -19.98 11.37 -14.98
C ALA A 761 -18.77 11.06 -15.86
N SER A 762 -17.63 10.72 -15.26
CA SER A 762 -16.39 10.38 -15.99
C SER A 762 -15.88 8.99 -15.61
N THR A 763 -15.45 8.22 -16.62
CA THR A 763 -14.78 6.93 -16.44
C THR A 763 -13.45 6.95 -17.16
N GLN A 764 -12.36 6.69 -16.44
CA GLN A 764 -11.04 6.47 -16.99
C GLN A 764 -10.61 5.02 -16.70
N SER A 765 -10.39 4.23 -17.76
CA SER A 765 -10.01 2.82 -17.61
C SER A 765 -8.72 2.51 -18.39
N GLU A 766 -7.80 1.79 -17.76
CA GLU A 766 -6.56 1.26 -18.35
C GLU A 766 -6.50 -0.25 -18.16
N VAL A 767 -6.49 -1.03 -19.25
CA VAL A 767 -6.58 -2.50 -19.15
C VAL A 767 -5.57 -3.23 -20.04
N GLU A 768 -4.67 -3.98 -19.42
CA GLU A 768 -3.66 -4.78 -20.11
C GLU A 768 -3.67 -6.26 -19.68
N ALA A 769 -3.69 -7.17 -20.66
CA ALA A 769 -3.47 -8.60 -20.45
C ALA A 769 -2.27 -9.08 -21.28
N ASN A 770 -1.17 -9.44 -20.63
CA ASN A 770 0.12 -9.74 -21.25
C ASN A 770 0.59 -11.16 -20.91
N ALA A 771 0.45 -12.12 -21.84
CA ALA A 771 0.94 -13.49 -21.70
C ALA A 771 2.15 -13.76 -22.61
N LEU A 772 3.32 -13.99 -22.02
CA LEU A 772 4.60 -14.09 -22.74
C LEU A 772 5.36 -15.38 -22.41
N SER A 773 5.34 -16.34 -23.33
CA SER A 773 6.09 -17.60 -23.26
C SER A 773 7.36 -17.52 -24.14
N ALA A 774 8.50 -17.18 -23.53
CA ALA A 774 9.74 -16.86 -24.26
C ALA A 774 11.01 -17.58 -23.72
N LEU A 775 12.04 -17.64 -24.56
CA LEU A 775 13.33 -18.28 -24.27
C LEU A 775 14.40 -17.24 -23.85
N VAL A 776 15.02 -17.41 -22.67
CA VAL A 776 16.20 -16.64 -22.25
C VAL A 776 17.49 -17.26 -22.78
N GLY A 777 18.22 -16.56 -23.64
CA GLY A 777 19.61 -16.90 -23.98
C GLY A 777 19.85 -17.83 -25.18
N SER A 778 21.04 -17.72 -25.74
CA SER A 778 21.40 -18.04 -27.14
C SER A 778 21.66 -19.53 -27.48
N ALA A 779 21.21 -20.51 -26.70
CA ALA A 779 21.58 -21.92 -26.97
C ALA A 779 20.61 -23.05 -26.53
N GLY A 780 19.46 -22.75 -25.92
CA GLY A 780 18.46 -23.76 -25.51
C GLY A 780 17.23 -23.78 -26.42
N GLY A 781 16.45 -24.86 -26.43
CA GLY A 781 15.16 -24.91 -27.15
C GLY A 781 14.02 -25.39 -26.25
N VAL A 782 12.79 -24.96 -26.53
CA VAL A 782 11.57 -25.47 -25.86
C VAL A 782 10.85 -26.41 -26.83
N GLY A 783 10.31 -27.52 -26.35
CA GLY A 783 9.53 -28.46 -27.17
C GLY A 783 8.19 -27.87 -27.62
N ALA A 784 7.44 -27.25 -26.70
CA ALA A 784 6.17 -26.57 -26.96
C ALA A 784 6.04 -25.30 -26.11
N GLY A 785 5.75 -24.15 -26.73
CA GLY A 785 5.40 -22.91 -26.04
C GLY A 785 3.93 -22.54 -26.25
N ALA A 786 3.22 -22.07 -25.24
CA ALA A 786 1.88 -21.51 -25.43
C ALA A 786 1.65 -20.27 -24.55
N ALA A 787 0.92 -19.30 -25.09
CA ALA A 787 0.49 -18.11 -24.37
C ALA A 787 -1.00 -17.86 -24.60
N THR A 788 -1.71 -17.45 -23.56
CA THR A 788 -3.12 -17.06 -23.63
C THR A 788 -3.33 -15.81 -22.80
N ALA A 789 -3.82 -14.74 -23.43
CA ALA A 789 -4.20 -13.50 -22.77
C ALA A 789 -5.71 -13.29 -22.95
N VAL A 790 -6.39 -12.96 -21.86
CA VAL A 790 -7.82 -12.67 -21.79
C VAL A 790 -7.98 -11.29 -21.15
N ASN A 791 -8.70 -10.41 -21.83
CA ASN A 791 -9.07 -9.08 -21.36
C ASN A 791 -10.60 -8.93 -21.48
N LEU A 792 -11.25 -8.66 -20.35
CA LEU A 792 -12.67 -8.32 -20.27
C LEU A 792 -12.79 -6.90 -19.71
N LEU A 793 -13.53 -6.04 -20.39
CA LEU A 793 -13.79 -4.66 -19.98
C LEU A 793 -15.28 -4.34 -20.11
N SER A 794 -15.87 -3.80 -19.05
CA SER A 794 -17.23 -3.28 -19.05
C SER A 794 -17.26 -1.92 -18.37
N THR A 795 -17.61 -0.87 -19.09
CA THR A 795 -17.84 0.47 -18.52
C THR A 795 -19.28 0.92 -18.73
N ASN A 796 -19.87 1.52 -17.69
CA ASN A 796 -21.18 2.14 -17.75
C ASN A 796 -21.10 3.52 -17.10
N THR A 797 -21.16 4.56 -17.93
CA THR A 797 -21.03 5.96 -17.52
C THR A 797 -22.32 6.69 -17.86
N THR A 798 -23.05 7.12 -16.84
CA THR A 798 -24.37 7.76 -17.02
C THR A 798 -24.46 9.10 -16.28
N ALA A 799 -24.79 10.18 -17.01
CA ALA A 799 -25.08 11.49 -16.44
C ALA A 799 -26.49 11.97 -16.83
N PHE A 800 -27.34 12.37 -15.89
CA PHE A 800 -28.67 12.88 -16.25
C PHE A 800 -29.35 13.81 -15.26
N ILE A 801 -30.26 14.62 -15.79
CA ILE A 801 -31.20 15.43 -15.00
C ILE A 801 -32.62 14.93 -15.25
N ALA A 802 -33.35 14.57 -14.20
CA ALA A 802 -34.78 14.22 -14.30
C ALA A 802 -35.73 15.20 -13.62
N GLY A 803 -35.23 16.04 -12.71
CA GLY A 803 -35.98 17.05 -11.97
C GLY A 803 -35.94 18.45 -12.60
N GLN A 804 -36.15 19.48 -11.77
CA GLN A 804 -35.99 20.87 -12.18
C GLN A 804 -34.54 21.34 -12.05
N ALA A 805 -34.04 22.10 -13.03
CA ALA A 805 -32.72 22.71 -12.96
C ALA A 805 -32.72 24.09 -13.63
N ASP A 806 -32.46 25.14 -12.85
CA ASP A 806 -32.47 26.54 -13.29
C ASP A 806 -31.08 27.17 -13.16
N ALA A 807 -30.34 27.24 -14.25
CA ALA A 807 -29.01 27.86 -14.31
C ALA A 807 -29.11 29.34 -14.70
N ASN A 808 -28.52 30.23 -13.89
CA ASN A 808 -28.42 31.67 -14.19
C ASN A 808 -27.36 31.98 -15.27
N GLN A 809 -26.56 30.99 -15.67
CA GLN A 809 -25.60 31.02 -16.76
C GLN A 809 -25.76 29.73 -17.60
N ALA A 810 -24.75 28.85 -17.64
CA ALA A 810 -24.75 27.65 -18.46
C ALA A 810 -25.22 26.41 -17.70
N LEU A 811 -25.73 25.42 -18.42
CA LEU A 811 -26.03 24.09 -17.89
C LEU A 811 -25.38 23.00 -18.74
N THR A 812 -24.67 22.10 -18.09
CA THR A 812 -23.97 20.97 -18.73
C THR A 812 -24.41 19.65 -18.11
N VAL A 813 -24.80 18.70 -18.95
CA VAL A 813 -24.90 17.27 -18.61
C VAL A 813 -23.88 16.53 -19.45
N HIS A 814 -22.86 15.95 -18.82
CA HIS A 814 -21.72 15.36 -19.53
C HIS A 814 -21.42 13.95 -19.02
N ALA A 815 -21.44 12.97 -19.92
CA ALA A 815 -20.94 11.63 -19.67
C ALA A 815 -19.71 11.39 -20.57
N ASP A 816 -18.61 10.97 -19.97
CA ASP A 816 -17.34 10.74 -20.67
C ASP A 816 -16.70 9.41 -20.24
N THR A 817 -16.36 8.59 -21.23
CA THR A 817 -15.62 7.34 -21.02
C THR A 817 -14.35 7.39 -21.85
N MET A 818 -13.21 7.26 -21.18
CA MET A 818 -11.90 7.17 -21.81
C MET A 818 -11.22 5.86 -21.43
N THR A 819 -11.12 4.95 -22.39
CA THR A 819 -10.37 3.70 -22.23
C THR A 819 -9.00 3.84 -22.90
N GLN A 820 -7.95 3.91 -22.09
CA GLN A 820 -6.57 3.94 -22.55
C GLN A 820 -5.93 2.56 -22.44
N GLY A 821 -4.93 2.28 -23.27
CA GLY A 821 -4.10 1.08 -23.10
C GLY A 821 -4.86 -0.25 -23.12
N ASN A 822 -6.04 -0.34 -23.75
CA ASN A 822 -6.90 -1.53 -23.83
C ASN A 822 -6.22 -2.63 -24.68
N ASN A 823 -5.25 -3.30 -24.08
CA ASN A 823 -4.22 -4.07 -24.77
C ASN A 823 -4.25 -5.54 -24.35
N THR A 824 -4.36 -6.42 -25.33
CA THR A 824 -4.34 -7.87 -25.12
C THR A 824 -3.22 -8.50 -25.93
N GLN A 825 -2.18 -8.98 -25.28
CA GLN A 825 -1.00 -9.52 -25.93
C GLN A 825 -0.70 -10.97 -25.51
N ALA A 826 -0.63 -11.85 -26.50
CA ALA A 826 -0.12 -13.21 -26.33
C ALA A 826 1.09 -13.46 -27.23
N ALA A 827 2.20 -13.95 -26.66
CA ALA A 827 3.40 -14.30 -27.41
C ALA A 827 3.98 -15.65 -26.98
N ALA A 828 4.26 -16.55 -27.93
CA ALA A 828 4.87 -17.84 -27.63
C ALA A 828 6.02 -18.21 -28.56
N SER A 829 7.11 -18.76 -28.03
CA SER A 829 8.25 -19.19 -28.83
C SER A 829 8.90 -20.50 -28.37
N SER A 830 9.44 -21.26 -29.34
CA SER A 830 10.06 -22.56 -29.08
C SER A 830 11.56 -22.63 -29.45
N THR A 831 12.16 -21.52 -29.92
CA THR A 831 13.58 -21.40 -30.32
C THR A 831 14.15 -20.02 -29.99
N SER A 832 15.49 -19.89 -29.91
CA SER A 832 16.18 -18.64 -29.55
C SER A 832 15.74 -17.44 -30.40
N SER A 833 15.37 -16.38 -29.69
CA SER A 833 14.78 -15.09 -30.13
C SER A 833 15.32 -14.49 -31.43
N HIS A 834 14.44 -13.86 -32.22
CA HIS A 834 14.82 -12.69 -33.04
C HIS A 834 14.14 -11.45 -32.45
N GLY A 835 14.98 -10.49 -32.03
CA GLY A 835 14.57 -9.25 -31.36
C GLY A 835 14.06 -8.19 -32.34
N GLY A 836 13.14 -7.37 -31.84
CA GLY A 836 12.60 -6.19 -32.51
C GLY A 836 11.68 -5.41 -31.57
N LEU A 837 10.61 -6.02 -31.08
CA LEU A 837 9.64 -5.39 -30.17
C LEU A 837 9.81 -5.76 -28.68
N ILE A 838 10.10 -7.04 -28.38
CA ILE A 838 10.39 -7.55 -27.02
C ILE A 838 11.74 -7.00 -26.47
N GLY A 839 12.36 -6.04 -27.16
CA GLY A 839 13.64 -5.43 -26.79
C GLY A 839 13.49 -4.26 -25.82
N LYS A 840 12.39 -3.51 -25.88
CA LYS A 840 12.18 -2.34 -25.02
C LYS A 840 11.62 -2.69 -23.64
N THR A 841 10.91 -3.81 -23.50
CA THR A 841 10.51 -4.41 -22.21
C THR A 841 11.67 -5.07 -21.46
N LYS A 842 12.80 -5.35 -22.14
CA LYS A 842 13.96 -6.05 -21.53
C LYS A 842 14.78 -5.20 -20.57
N GLU A 843 14.77 -3.88 -20.69
CA GLU A 843 15.55 -3.00 -19.81
C GLU A 843 14.83 -2.73 -18.47
N ARG A 844 13.49 -2.90 -18.40
CA ARG A 844 12.71 -2.69 -17.15
C ARG A 844 12.53 -3.95 -16.29
N ILE A 845 12.68 -5.15 -16.86
CA ILE A 845 12.31 -6.43 -16.19
C ILE A 845 13.54 -7.25 -15.74
N ALA A 846 14.75 -6.92 -16.19
CA ALA A 846 15.97 -7.65 -15.83
C ALA A 846 16.47 -7.42 -14.39
N GLN A 847 15.86 -6.49 -13.63
CA GLN A 847 16.24 -6.17 -12.25
C GLN A 847 15.41 -6.89 -11.17
N GLN A 848 14.45 -7.76 -11.54
CA GLN A 848 13.45 -8.25 -10.56
C GLN A 848 13.41 -9.77 -10.32
N SER A 849 14.31 -10.56 -10.91
CA SER A 849 14.37 -11.99 -10.59
C SER A 849 15.31 -12.26 -9.39
N HIS A 850 14.85 -12.04 -8.15
CA HIS A 850 15.36 -12.74 -6.96
C HIS A 850 14.24 -12.92 -5.90
N SER A 851 14.13 -14.17 -5.42
CA SER A 851 13.26 -14.65 -4.33
C SER A 851 11.76 -14.77 -4.63
N MET A 852 11.23 -16.01 -4.62
CA MET A 852 9.86 -16.39 -4.22
C MET A 852 9.60 -17.88 -4.52
N LYS A 853 10.47 -18.75 -3.98
CA LYS A 853 10.20 -20.20 -3.92
C LYS A 853 9.41 -20.60 -2.66
N SER A 854 9.36 -19.74 -1.65
CA SER A 854 8.80 -20.02 -0.32
C SER A 854 7.27 -19.82 -0.26
N ASN A 855 6.76 -18.72 -0.82
CA ASN A 855 5.37 -18.29 -0.59
C ASN A 855 4.34 -19.04 -1.45
N LEU A 856 4.73 -19.50 -2.64
CA LEU A 856 3.86 -20.32 -3.49
C LEU A 856 3.64 -21.73 -2.93
N ILE A 857 4.53 -22.24 -2.07
CA ILE A 857 4.37 -23.58 -1.47
C ILE A 857 3.39 -23.55 -0.29
N LYS A 858 3.24 -22.41 0.39
CA LYS A 858 2.25 -22.22 1.47
C LYS A 858 0.83 -21.99 0.95
N ALA A 859 0.66 -21.21 -0.13
CA ALA A 859 -0.66 -20.83 -0.64
C ALA A 859 -1.46 -21.98 -1.30
N ILE A 860 -0.81 -23.05 -1.78
CA ILE A 860 -1.48 -24.14 -2.53
C ILE A 860 -1.67 -25.41 -1.69
N GLY A 861 -1.57 -25.34 -0.36
CA GLY A 861 -1.94 -26.43 0.54
C GLY A 861 -1.06 -27.68 0.44
N GLY A 862 0.04 -27.68 1.21
CA GLY A 862 0.64 -28.89 1.78
C GLY A 862 1.77 -29.56 0.99
N GLU A 863 2.69 -30.17 1.75
CA GLU A 863 3.95 -30.84 1.36
C GLU A 863 3.83 -31.93 0.26
N LYS A 864 2.60 -32.32 -0.11
CA LYS A 864 2.34 -33.25 -1.22
C LYS A 864 2.41 -32.59 -2.60
N ALA A 865 2.27 -31.27 -2.70
CA ALA A 865 2.50 -30.53 -3.95
C ALA A 865 4.01 -30.42 -4.26
N ALA A 866 4.85 -30.12 -3.27
CA ALA A 866 6.31 -29.96 -3.44
C ALA A 866 7.00 -31.25 -3.94
N SER A 867 6.59 -32.42 -3.42
CA SER A 867 7.13 -33.72 -3.85
C SER A 867 6.60 -34.23 -5.19
N ALA A 868 5.51 -33.64 -5.71
CA ALA A 868 5.02 -33.86 -7.06
C ALA A 868 5.75 -32.99 -8.10
N PHE A 869 6.20 -31.79 -7.70
CA PHE A 869 6.95 -30.86 -8.55
C PHE A 869 8.40 -31.28 -8.79
N ASP A 870 9.11 -31.82 -7.80
CA ASP A 870 10.49 -32.30 -7.98
C ASP A 870 10.58 -33.49 -8.96
N LYS A 871 9.51 -34.30 -9.03
CA LYS A 871 9.37 -35.41 -9.98
C LYS A 871 8.93 -34.97 -11.38
N PHE A 872 8.61 -33.69 -11.57
CA PHE A 872 8.32 -33.07 -12.87
C PHE A 872 9.57 -32.45 -13.52
N SER A 873 10.76 -32.83 -13.06
CA SER A 873 12.03 -32.54 -13.70
C SER A 873 12.28 -33.53 -14.85
N PHE A 874 11.79 -33.23 -16.05
CA PHE A 874 12.08 -34.05 -17.22
C PHE A 874 13.60 -34.03 -17.53
N PRO A 875 14.24 -35.20 -17.77
CA PRO A 875 15.63 -35.24 -18.22
C PRO A 875 15.77 -34.47 -19.55
N GLY A 876 16.73 -33.54 -19.59
CA GLY A 876 16.88 -32.53 -20.64
C GLY A 876 16.72 -33.04 -22.06
N ILE A 877 15.69 -32.54 -22.76
CA ILE A 877 15.44 -32.85 -24.16
C ILE A 877 16.39 -32.02 -25.03
N ARG A 878 17.36 -32.68 -25.65
CA ARG A 878 18.16 -32.12 -26.76
C ARG A 878 17.23 -31.74 -27.91
N LYS A 879 17.40 -30.54 -28.50
CA LYS A 879 16.77 -30.05 -29.76
C LYS A 879 15.70 -31.00 -30.32
N GLY A 880 14.44 -30.80 -29.93
CA GLY A 880 13.31 -31.62 -30.35
C GLY A 880 13.26 -31.80 -31.88
N LYS A 881 12.87 -32.99 -32.35
CA LYS A 881 12.62 -33.25 -33.78
C LYS A 881 11.39 -32.49 -34.28
N LEU A 882 10.49 -32.08 -33.38
CA LEU A 882 9.26 -31.33 -33.60
C LEU A 882 9.16 -30.27 -32.49
N ASN A 883 8.94 -29.02 -32.85
CA ASN A 883 8.69 -27.93 -31.91
C ASN A 883 7.37 -27.22 -32.22
N LEU A 884 6.66 -26.77 -31.19
CA LEU A 884 5.32 -26.16 -31.28
C LEU A 884 5.28 -24.77 -30.62
N SER A 885 4.50 -23.84 -31.17
CA SER A 885 4.14 -22.58 -30.52
C SER A 885 2.68 -22.22 -30.78
N ALA A 886 1.98 -21.73 -29.76
CA ALA A 886 0.59 -21.28 -29.85
C ALA A 886 0.39 -19.97 -29.08
N ALA A 887 -0.30 -18.99 -29.65
CA ALA A 887 -0.68 -17.76 -28.95
C ALA A 887 -2.16 -17.47 -29.20
N VAL A 888 -2.89 -17.13 -28.14
CA VAL A 888 -4.31 -16.76 -28.19
C VAL A 888 -4.48 -15.44 -27.44
N ALA A 889 -4.99 -14.42 -28.14
CA ALA A 889 -5.47 -13.19 -27.53
C ALA A 889 -7.00 -13.16 -27.64
N TYR A 890 -7.67 -13.00 -26.50
CA TYR A 890 -9.13 -12.82 -26.40
C TYR A 890 -9.41 -11.48 -25.73
N ALA A 891 -10.04 -10.56 -26.44
CA ALA A 891 -10.48 -9.27 -25.91
C ALA A 891 -12.00 -9.13 -26.09
N ASP A 892 -12.68 -8.67 -25.06
CA ASP A 892 -14.11 -8.41 -25.06
C ASP A 892 -14.36 -7.14 -24.23
N ALA A 893 -14.62 -6.04 -24.91
CA ALA A 893 -14.71 -4.72 -24.29
C ALA A 893 -16.00 -4.02 -24.68
N SER A 894 -16.74 -3.53 -23.70
CA SER A 894 -17.99 -2.78 -23.86
C SER A 894 -17.90 -1.47 -23.12
N ASN A 895 -18.11 -0.36 -23.84
CA ASN A 895 -18.16 0.98 -23.29
C ASN A 895 -19.52 1.62 -23.58
N ASP A 896 -20.32 1.81 -22.52
CA ASP A 896 -21.64 2.45 -22.60
C ASP A 896 -21.61 3.83 -21.92
N THR A 897 -21.73 4.89 -22.72
CA THR A 897 -21.74 6.28 -22.25
C THR A 897 -23.07 6.94 -22.58
N THR A 898 -23.82 7.40 -21.57
CA THR A 898 -25.14 8.00 -21.77
C THR A 898 -25.29 9.33 -21.02
N ALA A 899 -25.68 10.39 -21.74
CA ALA A 899 -26.00 11.68 -21.16
C ALA A 899 -27.40 12.15 -21.56
N TYR A 900 -28.26 12.53 -20.62
CA TYR A 900 -29.61 12.94 -21.00
C TYR A 900 -30.36 13.88 -20.06
N ILE A 901 -31.37 14.53 -20.62
CA ILE A 901 -32.41 15.24 -19.88
C ILE A 901 -33.71 14.41 -19.98
N ALA A 902 -34.19 13.90 -18.86
CA ALA A 902 -35.31 12.95 -18.83
C ALA A 902 -36.65 13.62 -19.21
N SER A 903 -37.63 12.83 -19.64
CA SER A 903 -38.97 13.32 -20.02
C SER A 903 -39.74 14.06 -18.92
N THR A 904 -39.36 13.86 -17.65
CA THR A 904 -39.96 14.55 -16.49
C THR A 904 -39.27 15.87 -16.16
N ALA A 905 -38.11 16.14 -16.76
CA ALA A 905 -37.27 17.26 -16.40
C ALA A 905 -37.83 18.59 -16.95
N ASP A 906 -37.52 19.66 -16.21
CA ASP A 906 -37.83 21.04 -16.56
C ASP A 906 -36.57 21.87 -16.33
N VAL A 907 -35.86 22.17 -17.41
CA VAL A 907 -34.50 22.69 -17.36
C VAL A 907 -34.43 24.05 -18.04
N SER A 908 -33.75 25.02 -17.41
CA SER A 908 -33.52 26.34 -17.97
C SER A 908 -32.05 26.81 -17.82
N ALA A 909 -31.53 27.51 -18.83
CA ALA A 909 -30.21 28.13 -18.83
C ALA A 909 -30.26 29.52 -19.47
N GLN A 910 -29.61 30.51 -18.84
CA GLN A 910 -29.55 31.88 -19.38
C GLN A 910 -28.47 32.05 -20.47
N THR A 911 -27.59 31.07 -20.64
CA THR A 911 -26.65 30.99 -21.77
C THR A 911 -26.82 29.66 -22.51
N ASP A 912 -25.80 28.80 -22.53
CA ASP A 912 -25.79 27.57 -23.30
C ASP A 912 -26.30 26.38 -22.46
N LEU A 913 -26.95 25.43 -23.12
CA LEU A 913 -27.36 24.15 -22.53
C LEU A 913 -26.71 23.03 -23.34
N SER A 914 -25.91 22.18 -22.70
CA SER A 914 -25.16 21.13 -23.38
C SER A 914 -25.45 19.76 -22.77
N VAL A 915 -25.80 18.80 -23.62
CA VAL A 915 -25.93 17.37 -23.28
C VAL A 915 -24.93 16.61 -24.13
N LEU A 916 -23.89 16.07 -23.49
CA LEU A 916 -22.69 15.56 -24.15
C LEU A 916 -22.42 14.12 -23.70
N ALA A 917 -22.28 13.20 -24.66
CA ALA A 917 -21.82 11.83 -24.40
C ALA A 917 -20.60 11.52 -25.28
N THR A 918 -19.48 11.13 -24.67
CA THR A 918 -18.24 10.81 -25.39
C THR A 918 -17.69 9.46 -24.95
N SER A 919 -17.42 8.56 -25.90
CA SER A 919 -16.81 7.25 -25.66
C SER A 919 -15.55 7.12 -26.51
N GLU A 920 -14.38 7.05 -25.86
CA GLU A 920 -13.08 6.86 -26.49
C GLU A 920 -12.46 5.51 -26.09
N ASP A 921 -11.95 4.75 -27.07
CA ASP A 921 -11.27 3.47 -26.82
C ASP A 921 -9.98 3.29 -27.65
N ASN A 922 -8.84 3.21 -26.95
CA ASN A 922 -7.53 2.90 -27.52
C ASN A 922 -7.22 1.41 -27.43
N MET A 923 -7.78 0.66 -28.38
CA MET A 923 -7.76 -0.80 -28.42
C MET A 923 -6.55 -1.43 -29.15
N ASN A 924 -6.05 -2.54 -28.60
CA ASN A 924 -5.07 -3.43 -29.22
C ASN A 924 -5.32 -4.91 -28.88
N ALA A 925 -5.30 -5.78 -29.89
CA ALA A 925 -5.21 -7.23 -29.68
C ALA A 925 -4.10 -7.85 -30.54
N SER A 926 -3.18 -8.59 -29.92
CA SER A 926 -2.03 -9.16 -30.61
C SER A 926 -1.70 -10.59 -30.18
N ALA A 927 -1.43 -11.46 -31.17
CA ALA A 927 -1.03 -12.84 -30.95
C ALA A 927 0.16 -13.20 -31.84
N THR A 928 1.29 -13.56 -31.23
CA THR A 928 2.53 -13.82 -31.96
C THR A 928 3.17 -15.16 -31.61
N THR A 929 3.61 -15.90 -32.62
CA THR A 929 4.29 -17.18 -32.42
C THR A 929 5.56 -17.37 -33.24
N ASN A 930 6.50 -18.16 -32.71
CA ASN A 930 7.70 -18.55 -33.42
C ASN A 930 8.24 -19.93 -33.01
N SER A 931 8.35 -20.84 -33.97
CA SER A 931 8.96 -22.16 -33.81
C SER A 931 10.01 -22.42 -34.89
N GLY A 932 11.12 -23.05 -34.52
CA GLY A 932 12.17 -23.50 -35.46
C GLY A 932 12.66 -24.91 -35.13
N GLY A 933 13.47 -25.54 -36.00
CA GLY A 933 14.02 -26.89 -35.74
C GLY A 933 13.98 -27.83 -36.96
N ASN A 934 13.75 -29.13 -36.74
CA ASN A 934 13.53 -30.09 -37.82
C ASN A 934 12.08 -30.07 -38.33
N GLY A 935 11.13 -30.20 -37.42
CA GLY A 935 9.72 -29.89 -37.62
C GLY A 935 9.32 -28.71 -36.74
N ALA A 936 8.56 -27.77 -37.28
CA ALA A 936 8.06 -26.60 -36.56
C ALA A 936 6.59 -26.34 -36.90
N VAL A 937 5.77 -26.14 -35.89
CA VAL A 937 4.34 -25.80 -36.01
C VAL A 937 4.08 -24.57 -35.17
N SER A 938 3.48 -23.53 -35.75
CA SER A 938 3.17 -22.27 -35.06
C SER A 938 1.77 -21.81 -35.41
N GLY A 939 0.97 -21.41 -34.42
CA GLY A 939 -0.37 -20.90 -34.61
C GLY A 939 -0.68 -19.69 -33.74
N SER A 940 -1.27 -18.65 -34.31
CA SER A 940 -1.72 -17.46 -33.57
C SER A 940 -3.19 -17.20 -33.85
N VAL A 941 -3.96 -16.97 -32.79
CA VAL A 941 -5.40 -16.66 -32.84
C VAL A 941 -5.65 -15.35 -32.11
N ILE A 942 -6.39 -14.47 -32.76
CA ILE A 942 -6.96 -13.26 -32.15
C ILE A 942 -8.48 -13.36 -32.28
N ILE A 943 -9.17 -13.13 -31.17
CA ILE A 943 -10.61 -12.90 -31.10
C ILE A 943 -10.75 -11.61 -30.31
N ALA A 944 -11.30 -10.57 -30.92
CA ALA A 944 -11.42 -9.28 -30.28
C ALA A 944 -12.76 -8.65 -30.66
N ASN A 945 -13.57 -8.33 -29.65
CA ASN A 945 -14.86 -7.64 -29.79
C ASN A 945 -14.77 -6.33 -29.01
N TYR A 946 -15.11 -5.22 -29.67
CA TYR A 946 -15.11 -3.88 -29.08
C TYR A 946 -16.43 -3.18 -29.39
N ASP A 947 -17.24 -2.96 -28.37
CA ASP A 947 -18.51 -2.27 -28.46
C ASP A 947 -18.37 -0.89 -27.81
N ASN A 948 -18.50 0.19 -28.58
CA ASN A 948 -18.45 1.56 -28.05
C ASN A 948 -19.76 2.29 -28.38
N ASN A 949 -20.47 2.72 -27.34
CA ASN A 949 -21.78 3.34 -27.47
C ASN A 949 -21.80 4.69 -26.74
N ALA A 950 -22.14 5.74 -27.47
CA ALA A 950 -22.42 7.07 -26.95
C ALA A 950 -23.85 7.47 -27.31
N ASP A 951 -24.68 7.74 -26.29
CA ASP A 951 -26.06 8.19 -26.46
C ASP A 951 -26.30 9.50 -25.71
N ALA A 952 -26.70 10.54 -26.45
CA ALA A 952 -27.00 11.86 -25.91
C ALA A 952 -28.40 12.30 -26.31
N TYR A 953 -29.27 12.64 -25.35
CA TYR A 953 -30.63 13.06 -25.70
C TYR A 953 -31.34 14.01 -24.74
N ILE A 954 -32.33 14.71 -25.29
CA ILE A 954 -33.26 15.54 -24.53
C ILE A 954 -34.68 15.01 -24.75
N ALA A 955 -35.35 14.62 -23.67
CA ALA A 955 -36.74 14.18 -23.69
C ALA A 955 -37.71 15.12 -22.93
N GLY A 956 -37.19 15.95 -22.02
CA GLY A 956 -37.96 16.87 -21.18
C GLY A 956 -38.12 18.28 -21.76
N THR A 957 -38.56 19.21 -20.92
CA THR A 957 -38.55 20.64 -21.23
C THR A 957 -37.13 21.17 -21.04
N SER A 958 -36.59 21.90 -22.01
CA SER A 958 -35.24 22.44 -21.95
C SER A 958 -35.15 23.76 -22.68
N ASP A 959 -34.97 24.85 -21.93
CA ASP A 959 -34.95 26.20 -22.46
C ASP A 959 -33.57 26.84 -22.24
N ALA A 960 -32.90 27.24 -23.31
CA ALA A 960 -31.67 28.02 -23.28
C ALA A 960 -31.88 29.37 -23.99
N LEU A 961 -31.20 30.43 -23.57
CA LEU A 961 -31.15 31.69 -24.35
C LEU A 961 -30.03 31.69 -25.41
N GLY A 962 -29.01 30.85 -25.20
CA GLY A 962 -27.89 30.60 -26.12
C GLY A 962 -28.10 29.35 -26.97
N THR A 963 -27.05 28.54 -27.10
CA THR A 963 -27.09 27.31 -27.92
C THR A 963 -27.50 26.11 -27.07
N THR A 964 -28.49 25.36 -27.55
CA THR A 964 -28.82 24.02 -27.06
C THR A 964 -28.06 22.99 -27.87
N THR A 965 -27.08 22.33 -27.26
CA THR A 965 -26.24 21.30 -27.91
C THR A 965 -26.59 19.92 -27.37
N VAL A 966 -26.88 18.98 -28.26
CA VAL A 966 -26.97 17.54 -27.97
C VAL A 966 -25.93 16.84 -28.82
N SER A 967 -24.89 16.29 -28.19
CA SER A 967 -23.75 15.72 -28.91
C SER A 967 -23.40 14.34 -28.38
N ALA A 968 -23.35 13.36 -29.28
CA ALA A 968 -22.83 12.02 -29.00
C ALA A 968 -21.60 11.77 -29.87
N THR A 969 -20.50 11.29 -29.29
CA THR A 969 -19.26 11.00 -30.01
C THR A 969 -18.70 9.65 -29.62
N THR A 970 -18.46 8.79 -30.60
CA THR A 970 -17.60 7.60 -30.45
C THR A 970 -16.28 7.87 -31.18
N HIS A 971 -15.16 7.65 -30.49
CA HIS A 971 -13.83 7.90 -31.03
C HIS A 971 -12.91 6.70 -30.79
N VAL A 972 -12.48 6.06 -31.87
CA VAL A 972 -11.35 5.13 -31.84
C VAL A 972 -10.18 5.85 -32.50
N PRO A 973 -9.14 6.28 -31.74
CA PRO A 973 -8.04 7.08 -32.29
C PRO A 973 -7.07 6.26 -33.18
N TYR A 974 -6.39 6.94 -34.12
CA TYR A 974 -5.21 6.41 -34.85
C TYR A 974 -3.89 6.67 -34.10
N PRO A 975 -2.82 5.90 -34.41
CA PRO A 975 -1.48 6.44 -34.49
C PRO A 975 -1.33 7.34 -35.74
N TRP A 976 -1.26 8.65 -35.52
CA TRP A 976 -1.03 9.78 -36.45
C TRP A 976 0.28 9.76 -37.26
N GLN A 977 0.74 8.59 -37.71
CA GLN A 977 2.03 8.45 -38.39
C GLN A 977 1.93 8.45 -39.91
N ILE A 978 0.72 8.39 -40.49
CA ILE A 978 0.49 8.37 -41.95
C ILE A 978 -0.40 9.57 -42.34
N ASP A 979 0.07 10.46 -43.22
CA ASP A 979 -0.81 11.42 -43.91
C ASP A 979 -1.62 10.71 -44.99
N TYR A 980 -2.90 10.47 -44.70
CA TYR A 980 -3.82 9.79 -45.62
C TYR A 980 -4.25 10.66 -46.82
N SER A 981 -3.86 11.94 -46.89
CA SER A 981 -4.08 12.78 -48.06
C SER A 981 -3.08 12.50 -49.20
N SER A 982 -2.00 11.76 -48.92
CA SER A 982 -0.89 11.49 -49.84
C SER A 982 -0.76 9.99 -50.15
N VAL A 983 -1.11 9.60 -51.38
CA VAL A 983 -1.00 8.20 -51.85
C VAL A 983 0.45 7.71 -51.81
N GLU A 984 1.43 8.58 -52.12
CA GLU A 984 2.85 8.26 -52.00
C GLU A 984 3.29 8.01 -50.56
N GLU A 985 2.78 8.77 -49.59
CA GLU A 985 3.14 8.64 -48.16
C GLU A 985 2.50 7.41 -47.51
N ILE A 986 1.25 7.11 -47.89
CA ILE A 986 0.59 5.84 -47.58
C ILE A 986 1.45 4.68 -48.11
N LEU A 987 1.82 4.70 -49.40
CA LEU A 987 2.62 3.62 -50.00
C LEU A 987 4.03 3.50 -49.39
N ASP A 988 4.65 4.59 -48.94
CA ASP A 988 5.95 4.55 -48.27
C ASP A 988 5.85 3.90 -46.87
N HIS A 989 4.79 4.19 -46.12
CA HIS A 989 4.53 3.53 -44.84
C HIS A 989 4.26 2.03 -44.97
N PHE A 990 3.51 1.61 -46.00
CA PHE A 990 3.17 0.21 -46.21
C PHE A 990 4.25 -0.60 -46.95
N VAL A 991 5.05 0.00 -47.84
CA VAL A 991 5.97 -0.70 -48.75
C VAL A 991 7.44 -0.24 -48.61
N GLY A 992 7.67 1.00 -48.16
CA GLY A 992 8.99 1.63 -48.02
C GLY A 992 9.81 1.17 -46.81
N GLY A 993 9.21 0.44 -45.87
CA GLY A 993 9.91 -0.16 -44.72
C GLY A 993 9.57 0.44 -43.36
N GLN A 994 8.66 1.41 -43.28
CA GLN A 994 8.28 2.15 -42.06
C GLN A 994 7.13 1.51 -41.27
N LEU A 995 6.56 0.39 -41.76
CA LEU A 995 5.48 -0.35 -41.07
C LEU A 995 5.84 -0.76 -39.63
N SER A 996 7.15 -0.89 -39.30
CA SER A 996 7.63 -1.22 -37.93
C SER A 996 7.47 -0.11 -36.92
N ASP A 997 7.21 1.11 -37.40
CA ASP A 997 7.15 2.30 -36.57
C ASP A 997 5.69 2.61 -36.17
N LEU A 998 4.72 1.85 -36.70
CA LEU A 998 3.27 1.99 -36.49
C LEU A 998 2.74 1.19 -35.28
N LEU A 999 1.74 1.73 -34.57
CA LEU A 999 0.91 0.99 -33.62
C LEU A 999 -0.22 0.26 -34.37
N PHE A 1000 -0.60 -0.93 -33.91
CA PHE A 1000 -1.63 -1.77 -34.55
C PHE A 1000 -2.87 -1.85 -33.68
N THR A 1001 -4.06 -1.95 -34.26
CA THR A 1001 -5.30 -2.30 -33.54
C THR A 1001 -5.44 -3.81 -33.41
N SER A 1002 -5.03 -4.55 -34.44
CA SER A 1002 -4.81 -5.99 -34.32
C SER A 1002 -3.51 -6.45 -35.01
N PHE A 1003 -2.76 -7.34 -34.33
CA PHE A 1003 -1.48 -7.85 -34.85
C PHE A 1003 -1.30 -9.36 -34.64
N GLY A 1004 -1.58 -10.14 -35.68
CA GLY A 1004 -1.44 -11.59 -35.71
C GLY A 1004 -0.19 -12.06 -36.44
N ARG A 1005 0.64 -12.90 -35.81
CA ARG A 1005 1.86 -13.43 -36.42
C ARG A 1005 2.12 -14.89 -36.09
N SER A 1006 2.46 -15.66 -37.12
CA SER A 1006 2.96 -17.04 -36.97
C SER A 1006 4.24 -17.31 -37.76
N GLY A 1007 5.19 -18.04 -37.18
CA GLY A 1007 6.46 -18.39 -37.83
C GLY A 1007 6.93 -19.83 -37.53
N GLY A 1008 6.84 -20.74 -38.51
CA GLY A 1008 7.13 -22.18 -38.34
C GLY A 1008 8.31 -22.67 -39.19
N THR A 1009 9.54 -22.50 -38.74
CA THR A 1009 10.78 -22.55 -39.54
C THR A 1009 11.53 -23.88 -39.48
N GLY A 1010 10.81 -24.98 -39.67
CA GLY A 1010 11.39 -26.31 -39.65
C GLY A 1010 12.15 -26.64 -40.93
N SER A 1011 13.35 -27.19 -40.83
CA SER A 1011 14.16 -27.57 -42.00
C SER A 1011 13.56 -28.73 -42.83
N LYS A 1012 12.68 -29.54 -42.23
CA LYS A 1012 11.99 -30.69 -42.86
C LYS A 1012 10.47 -30.51 -42.97
N LEU A 1013 9.84 -29.83 -42.03
CA LEU A 1013 8.41 -29.53 -41.97
C LEU A 1013 8.20 -28.18 -41.30
N GLY A 1014 7.58 -27.22 -41.98
CA GLY A 1014 7.18 -25.93 -41.40
C GLY A 1014 5.69 -25.68 -41.58
N LEU A 1015 4.94 -25.52 -40.51
CA LEU A 1015 3.52 -25.14 -40.54
C LEU A 1015 3.34 -23.84 -39.77
N ALA A 1016 2.72 -22.84 -40.39
CA ALA A 1016 2.41 -21.55 -39.77
C ALA A 1016 1.00 -21.11 -40.16
N GLY A 1017 0.18 -20.74 -39.17
CA GLY A 1017 -1.20 -20.33 -39.37
C GLY A 1017 -1.60 -19.18 -38.46
N THR A 1018 -2.07 -18.08 -39.03
CA THR A 1018 -2.65 -16.96 -38.28
C THR A 1018 -4.14 -16.88 -38.55
N VAL A 1019 -4.96 -16.73 -37.51
CA VAL A 1019 -6.39 -16.37 -37.61
C VAL A 1019 -6.62 -15.12 -36.76
N SER A 1020 -7.23 -14.10 -37.36
CA SER A 1020 -7.69 -12.91 -36.64
C SER A 1020 -9.19 -12.74 -36.91
N VAL A 1021 -9.99 -12.66 -35.85
CA VAL A 1021 -11.39 -12.24 -35.88
C VAL A 1021 -11.46 -10.97 -35.03
N PHE A 1022 -11.84 -9.87 -35.67
CA PHE A 1022 -11.85 -8.54 -35.07
C PHE A 1022 -13.19 -7.88 -35.39
N ASP A 1023 -14.02 -7.75 -34.38
CA ASP A 1023 -15.35 -7.16 -34.46
C ASP A 1023 -15.34 -5.83 -33.69
N ILE A 1024 -15.84 -4.77 -34.33
CA ILE A 1024 -16.03 -3.47 -33.70
C ILE A 1024 -17.44 -2.95 -34.04
N ASP A 1025 -18.20 -2.62 -33.00
CA ASP A 1025 -19.50 -1.97 -33.10
C ASP A 1025 -19.41 -0.60 -32.43
N ASN A 1026 -19.32 0.48 -33.22
CA ASN A 1026 -19.42 1.84 -32.71
C ASN A 1026 -20.79 2.44 -33.00
N ARG A 1027 -21.38 3.04 -31.97
CA ARG A 1027 -22.71 3.64 -32.03
C ARG A 1027 -22.68 5.02 -31.39
N SER A 1028 -22.95 6.05 -32.18
CA SER A 1028 -23.19 7.41 -31.72
C SER A 1028 -24.62 7.81 -32.05
N THR A 1029 -25.44 8.07 -31.02
CA THR A 1029 -26.84 8.49 -31.18
C THR A 1029 -27.06 9.82 -30.47
N ALA A 1030 -27.43 10.86 -31.21
CA ALA A 1030 -27.79 12.16 -30.65
C ALA A 1030 -29.22 12.51 -31.05
N HIS A 1031 -30.12 12.74 -30.08
CA HIS A 1031 -31.52 12.98 -30.44
C HIS A 1031 -32.32 13.90 -29.51
N ILE A 1032 -33.32 14.54 -30.11
CA ILE A 1032 -34.38 15.23 -29.37
C ILE A 1032 -35.65 14.39 -29.47
N ASP A 1033 -36.14 13.97 -28.31
CA ASP A 1033 -37.14 12.93 -28.18
C ASP A 1033 -38.57 13.46 -28.43
N SER A 1034 -39.52 12.56 -28.70
CA SER A 1034 -40.88 12.95 -29.14
C SER A 1034 -41.68 13.76 -28.11
N THR A 1035 -41.27 13.72 -26.83
CA THR A 1035 -41.89 14.47 -25.73
C THR A 1035 -41.23 15.81 -25.45
N ALA A 1036 -40.08 16.09 -26.09
CA ALA A 1036 -39.26 17.23 -25.74
C ALA A 1036 -39.87 18.57 -26.16
N LEU A 1037 -39.70 19.56 -25.29
CA LEU A 1037 -40.05 20.95 -25.52
C LEU A 1037 -38.78 21.78 -25.39
N VAL A 1038 -38.16 22.12 -26.53
CA VAL A 1038 -36.85 22.78 -26.57
C VAL A 1038 -36.99 24.25 -26.99
N ASN A 1039 -36.47 25.16 -26.17
CA ASN A 1039 -36.46 26.61 -26.39
C ASN A 1039 -37.87 27.20 -26.61
N GLN A 1040 -38.78 26.96 -25.68
CA GLN A 1040 -40.14 27.48 -25.69
C GLN A 1040 -40.23 28.95 -25.25
N ASP A 1041 -39.19 29.52 -24.64
CA ASP A 1041 -39.08 30.97 -24.44
C ASP A 1041 -38.72 31.69 -25.75
N LEU A 1042 -39.75 32.04 -26.53
CA LEU A 1042 -39.63 32.65 -27.85
C LEU A 1042 -39.18 34.12 -27.84
N THR A 1043 -38.65 34.64 -26.71
CA THR A 1043 -38.30 36.06 -26.58
C THR A 1043 -36.89 36.40 -27.04
N ASP A 1044 -35.98 35.42 -27.19
CA ASP A 1044 -34.59 35.66 -27.58
C ASP A 1044 -34.31 35.29 -29.05
N ALA A 1045 -33.67 36.22 -29.77
CA ALA A 1045 -33.30 36.02 -31.17
C ALA A 1045 -32.00 35.22 -31.36
N ASN A 1046 -31.25 34.94 -30.28
CA ASN A 1046 -29.95 34.28 -30.33
C ASN A 1046 -29.99 32.76 -30.12
N GLN A 1047 -31.15 32.18 -29.84
CA GLN A 1047 -31.30 30.74 -29.60
C GLN A 1047 -30.95 29.90 -30.82
N SER A 1048 -30.09 28.91 -30.63
CA SER A 1048 -29.73 27.90 -31.65
C SER A 1048 -29.92 26.49 -31.09
N VAL A 1049 -30.15 25.52 -31.97
CA VAL A 1049 -30.21 24.10 -31.59
C VAL A 1049 -29.27 23.30 -32.46
N GLU A 1050 -28.36 22.55 -31.85
CA GLU A 1050 -27.40 21.67 -32.52
C GLU A 1050 -27.56 20.23 -32.01
N VAL A 1051 -27.87 19.30 -32.91
CA VAL A 1051 -27.91 17.86 -32.64
C VAL A 1051 -26.84 17.19 -33.50
N ILE A 1052 -25.81 16.65 -32.86
CA ILE A 1052 -24.60 16.17 -33.52
C ILE A 1052 -24.29 14.74 -33.08
N ALA A 1053 -24.27 13.81 -34.02
CA ALA A 1053 -23.76 12.46 -33.80
C ALA A 1053 -22.47 12.30 -34.61
N LYS A 1054 -21.39 11.85 -33.97
CA LYS A 1054 -20.09 11.66 -34.59
C LYS A 1054 -19.52 10.28 -34.26
N ASP A 1055 -19.22 9.50 -35.29
CA ASP A 1055 -18.49 8.24 -35.17
C ASP A 1055 -17.19 8.32 -35.97
N GLU A 1056 -16.06 8.13 -35.30
CA GLU A 1056 -14.73 8.15 -35.89
C GLU A 1056 -14.01 6.83 -35.62
N ILE A 1057 -13.72 6.08 -36.69
CA ILE A 1057 -13.06 4.78 -36.59
C ILE A 1057 -11.78 4.74 -37.39
N ASN A 1058 -10.73 4.38 -36.68
CA ASN A 1058 -9.41 4.44 -37.22
C ASN A 1058 -8.61 3.18 -36.86
N THR A 1059 -8.50 2.23 -37.79
CA THR A 1059 -7.87 0.92 -37.51
C THR A 1059 -6.72 0.56 -38.46
N LEU A 1060 -5.75 -0.21 -37.91
CA LEU A 1060 -4.67 -0.84 -38.65
C LEU A 1060 -4.50 -2.29 -38.18
N ASN A 1061 -4.98 -3.20 -39.03
CA ASN A 1061 -5.04 -4.63 -38.77
C ASN A 1061 -4.02 -5.36 -39.63
N VAL A 1062 -3.20 -6.21 -39.01
CA VAL A 1062 -2.13 -6.93 -39.68
C VAL A 1062 -2.11 -8.38 -39.22
N ALA A 1063 -2.30 -9.30 -40.17
CA ALA A 1063 -2.19 -10.74 -39.91
C ALA A 1063 -1.21 -11.39 -40.90
N GLY A 1064 -0.24 -12.18 -40.40
CA GLY A 1064 0.54 -12.97 -41.34
C GLY A 1064 1.74 -13.81 -40.90
N VAL A 1065 2.33 -14.41 -41.95
CA VAL A 1065 3.58 -15.17 -41.96
C VAL A 1065 4.56 -14.41 -42.88
N LYS A 1066 5.86 -14.34 -42.56
CA LYS A 1066 6.83 -13.40 -43.20
C LYS A 1066 6.74 -13.27 -44.71
N ALA A 1067 7.18 -12.13 -45.22
CA ALA A 1067 7.37 -11.91 -46.65
C ALA A 1067 8.84 -11.75 -47.07
N SER A 1068 9.25 -12.40 -48.17
CA SER A 1068 10.60 -12.30 -48.75
C SER A 1068 10.84 -11.07 -49.64
N LYS A 1069 9.79 -10.32 -49.98
CA LYS A 1069 9.83 -9.18 -50.93
C LYS A 1069 9.36 -7.84 -50.37
N ILE A 1070 8.84 -7.82 -49.15
CA ILE A 1070 8.50 -6.59 -48.42
C ILE A 1070 9.71 -6.30 -47.52
N ASN A 1071 10.36 -5.15 -47.69
CA ASN A 1071 11.62 -4.83 -47.03
C ASN A 1071 11.38 -4.35 -45.59
N VAL A 1072 10.73 -5.19 -44.78
CA VAL A 1072 10.39 -4.90 -43.38
C VAL A 1072 10.95 -6.04 -42.50
N PRO A 1073 12.27 -6.11 -42.27
CA PRO A 1073 12.96 -7.29 -41.71
C PRO A 1073 12.60 -7.60 -40.24
N LEU A 1074 11.96 -6.67 -39.53
CA LEU A 1074 11.78 -6.68 -38.08
C LEU A 1074 10.39 -7.15 -37.60
N LEU A 1075 9.36 -7.15 -38.46
CA LEU A 1075 7.97 -7.41 -38.06
C LEU A 1075 7.50 -8.87 -38.18
N PHE A 1076 8.04 -9.66 -39.12
CA PHE A 1076 7.51 -11.00 -39.42
C PHE A 1076 8.53 -12.14 -39.22
N GLY A 1077 8.08 -13.31 -38.74
CA GLY A 1077 8.91 -14.46 -38.36
C GLY A 1077 9.35 -15.33 -39.54
N ASP A 1078 10.50 -16.00 -39.47
CA ASP A 1078 11.11 -16.69 -40.63
C ASP A 1078 10.14 -17.61 -41.42
N GLN A 1079 10.40 -17.77 -42.73
CA GLN A 1079 9.55 -18.53 -43.67
C GLN A 1079 9.46 -20.03 -43.32
N PRO A 1080 8.29 -20.68 -43.39
CA PRO A 1080 8.21 -22.13 -43.24
C PRO A 1080 8.91 -22.83 -44.41
N ALA A 1081 9.89 -23.69 -44.13
CA ALA A 1081 10.61 -24.44 -45.15
C ALA A 1081 9.99 -25.83 -45.36
N ASN A 1082 9.66 -26.17 -46.61
CA ASN A 1082 8.96 -27.41 -46.98
C ASN A 1082 7.62 -27.60 -46.23
N GLY A 1083 6.71 -26.62 -46.30
CA GLY A 1083 5.41 -26.77 -45.66
C GLY A 1083 4.36 -25.70 -46.00
N ILE A 1084 3.47 -25.41 -45.06
CA ILE A 1084 2.22 -24.69 -45.28
C ILE A 1084 2.21 -23.38 -44.49
N GLY A 1085 1.93 -22.27 -45.17
CA GLY A 1085 1.63 -20.97 -44.57
C GLY A 1085 0.18 -20.58 -44.81
N GLY A 1086 -0.56 -20.16 -43.79
CA GLY A 1086 -1.95 -19.75 -43.90
C GLY A 1086 -2.25 -18.51 -43.08
N THR A 1087 -3.06 -17.62 -43.62
CA THR A 1087 -3.61 -16.47 -42.88
C THR A 1087 -5.10 -16.38 -43.17
N GLY A 1088 -5.91 -16.30 -42.12
CA GLY A 1088 -7.31 -15.91 -42.13
C GLY A 1088 -7.46 -14.60 -41.36
N GLU A 1089 -7.99 -13.57 -41.99
CA GLU A 1089 -8.26 -12.27 -41.33
C GLU A 1089 -9.71 -11.90 -41.60
N PHE A 1090 -10.50 -11.78 -40.55
CA PHE A 1090 -11.92 -11.47 -40.58
C PHE A 1090 -12.09 -10.22 -39.74
N ILE A 1091 -12.55 -9.15 -40.38
CA ILE A 1091 -12.80 -7.87 -39.74
C ILE A 1091 -14.27 -7.54 -39.99
N ASN A 1092 -15.02 -7.27 -38.93
CA ASN A 1092 -16.36 -6.72 -39.01
C ASN A 1092 -16.34 -5.33 -38.38
N VAL A 1093 -16.79 -4.33 -39.12
CA VAL A 1093 -16.93 -2.97 -38.62
C VAL A 1093 -18.38 -2.54 -38.79
N SER A 1094 -19.10 -2.45 -37.68
CA SER A 1094 -20.42 -1.85 -37.61
C SER A 1094 -20.29 -0.44 -37.05
N THR A 1095 -20.83 0.51 -37.80
CA THR A 1095 -20.80 1.93 -37.44
C THR A 1095 -22.20 2.47 -37.55
N PHE A 1096 -22.67 3.13 -36.52
CA PHE A 1096 -23.99 3.73 -36.50
C PHE A 1096 -23.89 5.14 -35.93
N SER A 1097 -23.98 6.13 -36.81
CA SER A 1097 -24.14 7.53 -36.41
C SER A 1097 -25.55 7.98 -36.78
N GLU A 1098 -26.31 8.46 -35.79
CA GLU A 1098 -27.67 8.96 -36.00
C GLU A 1098 -27.89 10.25 -35.20
N ALA A 1099 -28.16 11.33 -35.92
CA ALA A 1099 -28.63 12.59 -35.35
C ALA A 1099 -30.06 12.86 -35.84
N HIS A 1100 -31.02 13.02 -34.94
CA HIS A 1100 -32.40 13.26 -35.34
C HIS A 1100 -33.23 14.05 -34.31
N ILE A 1101 -34.34 14.62 -34.79
CA ILE A 1101 -35.41 15.19 -33.97
C ILE A 1101 -36.65 14.34 -34.23
N ALA A 1102 -37.19 13.71 -33.19
CA ALA A 1102 -38.29 12.75 -33.31
C ALA A 1102 -39.63 13.42 -33.67
N ASP A 1103 -40.53 12.64 -34.30
CA ASP A 1103 -41.90 13.10 -34.57
C ASP A 1103 -42.64 13.37 -33.26
N GLY A 1104 -43.15 14.60 -33.09
CA GLY A 1104 -43.80 15.07 -31.86
C GLY A 1104 -43.01 16.09 -31.05
N ALA A 1105 -41.68 16.16 -31.23
CA ALA A 1105 -40.84 17.14 -30.56
C ALA A 1105 -41.20 18.57 -30.98
N VAL A 1106 -41.19 19.52 -30.03
CA VAL A 1106 -41.39 20.94 -30.31
C VAL A 1106 -40.06 21.68 -30.08
N VAL A 1107 -39.43 22.11 -31.17
CA VAL A 1107 -38.13 22.79 -31.13
C VAL A 1107 -38.27 24.18 -31.74
N SER A 1108 -37.82 25.20 -31.02
CA SER A 1108 -37.74 26.57 -31.55
C SER A 1108 -36.28 27.05 -31.56
N ALA A 1109 -35.94 27.90 -32.52
CA ALA A 1109 -34.65 28.57 -32.58
C ALA A 1109 -34.83 29.97 -33.19
N GLY A 1110 -34.16 30.96 -32.60
CA GLY A 1110 -34.08 32.32 -33.15
C GLY A 1110 -33.10 32.42 -34.32
N GLN A 1111 -32.10 31.54 -34.33
CA GLN A 1111 -31.08 31.40 -35.37
C GLN A 1111 -31.25 30.07 -36.13
N ASP A 1112 -30.32 29.12 -35.95
CA ASP A 1112 -30.22 27.89 -36.73
C ASP A 1112 -30.69 26.66 -35.94
N VAL A 1113 -31.27 25.70 -36.65
CA VAL A 1113 -31.46 24.31 -36.19
C VAL A 1113 -30.57 23.43 -37.05
N THR A 1114 -29.52 22.89 -36.46
CA THR A 1114 -28.53 22.04 -37.12
C THR A 1114 -28.68 20.61 -36.63
N VAL A 1115 -28.85 19.68 -37.55
CA VAL A 1115 -28.89 18.24 -37.26
C VAL A 1115 -27.87 17.56 -38.17
N ASN A 1116 -26.76 17.12 -37.60
CA ASN A 1116 -25.64 16.55 -38.34
C ASN A 1116 -25.26 15.18 -37.79
N SER A 1117 -25.13 14.22 -38.70
CA SER A 1117 -24.51 12.93 -38.40
C SER A 1117 -23.25 12.79 -39.26
N PHE A 1118 -22.15 12.45 -38.61
CA PHE A 1118 -20.84 12.20 -39.22
C PHE A 1118 -20.38 10.79 -38.90
N ALA A 1119 -19.83 10.13 -39.91
CA ALA A 1119 -19.20 8.83 -39.80
C ALA A 1119 -17.92 8.86 -40.65
N GLU A 1120 -16.76 8.83 -40.02
CA GLU A 1120 -15.46 8.83 -40.69
C GLU A 1120 -14.69 7.56 -40.34
N HIS A 1121 -14.47 6.70 -41.33
CA HIS A 1121 -13.76 5.43 -41.11
C HIS A 1121 -12.55 5.34 -42.03
N ASN A 1122 -11.38 5.03 -41.48
CA ASN A 1122 -10.32 4.44 -42.27
C ASN A 1122 -9.85 3.10 -41.69
N ILE A 1123 -9.97 2.06 -42.51
CA ILE A 1123 -9.76 0.67 -42.12
C ILE A 1123 -8.62 0.15 -42.98
N ASN A 1124 -7.47 -0.08 -42.36
CA ASN A 1124 -6.27 -0.56 -43.04
C ASN A 1124 -6.03 -2.02 -42.70
N VAL A 1125 -5.87 -2.87 -43.71
CA VAL A 1125 -5.76 -4.33 -43.52
C VAL A 1125 -4.59 -4.88 -44.32
N VAL A 1126 -3.71 -5.61 -43.65
CA VAL A 1126 -2.52 -6.22 -44.26
C VAL A 1126 -2.45 -7.71 -43.92
N ALA A 1127 -2.97 -8.52 -44.85
CA ALA A 1127 -2.95 -9.97 -44.76
C ALA A 1127 -1.80 -10.58 -45.58
N ILE A 1128 -0.90 -11.34 -44.94
CA ILE A 1128 0.29 -11.91 -45.59
C ILE A 1128 0.43 -13.40 -45.31
N SER A 1129 0.68 -14.21 -46.35
CA SER A 1129 1.10 -15.61 -46.20
C SER A 1129 2.23 -15.92 -47.16
N GLN A 1130 3.25 -16.63 -46.68
CA GLN A 1130 4.30 -17.19 -47.53
C GLN A 1130 4.83 -18.54 -47.02
N ALA A 1131 5.39 -19.33 -47.94
CA ALA A 1131 6.11 -20.55 -47.66
C ALA A 1131 7.30 -20.77 -48.62
N LYS A 1132 8.39 -21.35 -48.11
CA LYS A 1132 9.63 -21.62 -48.85
C LYS A 1132 9.73 -23.10 -49.23
N ALA A 1133 9.79 -23.43 -50.52
CA ALA A 1133 9.99 -24.81 -50.97
C ALA A 1133 11.48 -25.13 -51.22
N ASN A 1134 12.00 -26.18 -50.58
CA ASN A 1134 13.09 -26.99 -51.18
C ASN A 1134 12.51 -28.19 -51.98
N LYS A 1135 11.28 -28.63 -51.66
CA LYS A 1135 10.50 -29.65 -52.39
C LYS A 1135 9.09 -29.19 -52.76
N VAL A 1136 8.24 -28.93 -51.76
CA VAL A 1136 6.83 -28.50 -51.93
C VAL A 1136 6.53 -27.42 -50.89
N ALA A 1137 5.77 -26.40 -51.26
CA ALA A 1137 5.23 -25.39 -50.37
C ALA A 1137 3.80 -25.04 -50.80
N ILE A 1138 2.92 -24.80 -49.83
CA ILE A 1138 1.54 -24.35 -50.04
C ILE A 1138 1.36 -23.07 -49.22
N GLN A 1139 0.77 -22.04 -49.81
CA GLN A 1139 0.49 -20.80 -49.10
C GLN A 1139 -0.87 -20.26 -49.54
N GLY A 1140 -1.59 -19.66 -48.60
CA GLY A 1140 -2.89 -19.03 -48.85
C GLY A 1140 -3.15 -17.91 -47.86
N VAL A 1141 -3.78 -16.85 -48.37
CA VAL A 1141 -4.38 -15.77 -47.57
C VAL A 1141 -5.86 -15.79 -47.87
N PHE A 1142 -6.68 -15.69 -46.83
CA PHE A 1142 -8.08 -15.35 -46.91
C PHE A 1142 -8.29 -14.13 -46.00
N SER A 1143 -8.79 -13.04 -46.57
CA SER A 1143 -9.12 -11.81 -45.83
C SER A 1143 -10.52 -11.38 -46.22
N MET A 1144 -11.33 -11.04 -45.23
CA MET A 1144 -12.69 -10.54 -45.35
C MET A 1144 -12.82 -9.32 -44.43
N VAL A 1145 -13.30 -8.22 -45.00
CA VAL A 1145 -13.60 -6.95 -44.33
C VAL A 1145 -15.02 -6.58 -44.72
#